data_AF-A0A5J5BKV2-F1
#
_entry.id   AF-A0A5J5BKV2-F1
#
_cell.length_a   1.000
_cell.length_b   1.000
_cell.length_c   1.000
_cell.angle_alpha   90.00
_cell.angle_beta   90.00
_cell.angle_gamma   90.00
#
_symmetry.space_group_name_H-M   'P 1'
#
loop_
_entity.id
_entity.type
_entity.pdbx_description
1 polymer ?
#
loop_
_entity_poly.entity_id
_entity_poly.type
_entity_poly.pdbx_seq_one_letter_code
_entity_poly.pdbx_strand_id
1 'polypeptide(L)'
;MPTVSVGRDRLFETLGRTYTQEEFEDLCFKFGIELDDVTTERAIIRKEKHLEEEATEDEEVIYKIEVPANRYDLLCLEGLVQSLRIFGGLDPIPTYSVANISSKSMLKMHVKPETSLIRPYIVCAVLRGVTFDEARYNSFIDLQDRLHQNICRRRTLVAIGTHDLDTLQGPFTYEALRPADISFVPLKQVKNFRADELMEFYQTDLKLKKFLHIIENSPVFPVLYDRNRTVLSMPPIINGAHSAITLKTKNVLIECTATDLTKANVVLNTMVTMFSVYCERKFEVEPVEVIYSDGKSFVYPDLSLYHMEVPLSYIIGTVGVPLEANEVTSLLNKMQLHAKQSISVDKKCNLIVSVPPTRSDVLHPCDVAEDVAIAYGYNEIPDRKPAFVKPMPLNEYSNLLRLEIAMSGYTEVLTWILCSHKENFDMLNRKDDKSTAAIIGNPRSSDFEVVRTSLMAGILKTVRHNKDHPKPIKIYEVGDIVVLDETKDVGARNRRQLAALYCGPNSGFELIHGLVDRIMEVNGAQFVQPGEDMGYYIECSDEPEFLAGRQACIIYKGKHIGTFGIVHPEILNNFDIPDPCSYVELNIESFLSFHRKSSYVSYRFIFILQQDTTATTSHSSSTSKEKDRMSVSLMVEFSSGKPTVGFVNFGYTSPQNSYSSFSKIQLPPGVRGPESAAFDLKGEGPYVSVIDGRILKWQGPTVGFVEYARTSPKRTKQLCDGTTNPDLGPICGRPLALSFHLRTGELYIADAYLGLLVVGPGGGLATQLATRAEGLKANTAEIIMDLPGNPNKIKRAGLDDFWVAVVVTSQQPTPFASPEGVRIDAFGTVLETVSFAAQYYNTSITVVQQQNGKLYIGSRFVDFVGVYQNY
;
A
#
# COMPACT_ATOMS: atom_id res chain seq x y z
N MET A 1 -19.43 -6.76 -12.54
CA MET A 1 -20.44 -6.47 -11.50
C MET A 1 -21.82 -6.59 -12.17
N PRO A 2 -22.96 -6.32 -11.52
CA PRO A 2 -24.24 -6.33 -12.23
C PRO A 2 -24.28 -5.29 -13.36
N THR A 3 -24.66 -5.71 -14.57
CA THR A 3 -24.74 -4.82 -15.74
C THR A 3 -26.18 -4.73 -16.23
N VAL A 4 -26.79 -3.55 -16.21
CA VAL A 4 -28.17 -3.31 -16.67
C VAL A 4 -28.15 -2.87 -18.13
N SER A 5 -28.94 -3.52 -18.97
CA SER A 5 -29.05 -3.18 -20.39
C SER A 5 -30.33 -2.37 -20.61
N VAL A 6 -30.19 -1.14 -21.11
CA VAL A 6 -31.31 -0.22 -21.32
C VAL A 6 -31.28 0.38 -22.72
N GLY A 7 -32.43 0.51 -23.36
CA GLY A 7 -32.56 1.22 -24.64
C GLY A 7 -32.28 2.72 -24.44
N ARG A 8 -31.34 3.28 -25.22
CA ARG A 8 -30.86 4.65 -25.09
C ARG A 8 -31.99 5.67 -25.23
N ASP A 9 -32.79 5.55 -26.28
CA ASP A 9 -33.79 6.57 -26.60
C ASP A 9 -34.89 6.60 -25.53
N ARG A 10 -35.28 5.42 -25.02
CA ARG A 10 -36.21 5.29 -23.90
C ARG A 10 -35.63 5.80 -22.57
N LEU A 11 -34.35 5.53 -22.32
CA LEU A 11 -33.64 6.07 -21.16
C LEU A 11 -33.68 7.60 -21.19
N PHE A 12 -33.40 8.21 -22.33
CA PHE A 12 -33.39 9.67 -22.48
C PHE A 12 -34.79 10.28 -22.42
N GLU A 13 -35.79 9.62 -23.00
CA GLU A 13 -37.19 10.01 -22.89
C GLU A 13 -37.63 10.06 -21.42
N THR A 14 -37.29 9.02 -20.65
CA THR A 14 -37.66 8.93 -19.23
C THR A 14 -36.84 9.87 -18.33
N LEU A 15 -35.57 10.14 -18.66
CA LEU A 15 -34.78 11.22 -18.03
C LEU A 15 -35.31 12.62 -18.39
N GLY A 16 -36.10 12.77 -19.45
CA GLY A 16 -36.69 14.04 -19.87
C GLY A 16 -35.70 14.97 -20.58
N ARG A 17 -34.53 14.46 -20.98
CA ARG A 17 -33.50 15.17 -21.74
C ARG A 17 -32.70 14.16 -22.57
N THR A 18 -32.35 14.56 -23.79
CA THR A 18 -31.37 13.85 -24.62
C THR A 18 -29.96 14.22 -24.22
N TYR A 19 -29.11 13.22 -23.98
CA TYR A 19 -27.69 13.39 -23.65
C TYR A 19 -26.84 12.96 -24.84
N THR A 20 -25.70 13.63 -25.02
CA THR A 20 -24.59 13.03 -25.77
C THR A 20 -23.98 11.88 -24.97
N GLN A 21 -23.22 11.01 -25.62
CA GLN A 21 -22.55 9.91 -24.93
C GLN A 21 -21.60 10.43 -23.84
N GLU A 22 -20.76 11.44 -24.15
CA GLU A 22 -19.83 12.05 -23.19
C GLU A 22 -20.55 12.69 -21.99
N GLU A 23 -21.67 13.40 -22.22
CA GLU A 23 -22.46 13.98 -21.12
C GLU A 23 -23.07 12.90 -20.22
N PHE A 24 -23.49 11.77 -20.81
CA PHE A 24 -24.05 10.66 -20.04
C PHE A 24 -22.97 9.89 -19.27
N GLU A 25 -21.79 9.70 -19.86
CA GLU A 25 -20.61 9.12 -19.19
C GLU A 25 -20.18 9.98 -18.00
N ASP A 26 -20.13 11.31 -18.15
CA ASP A 26 -19.82 12.24 -17.04
C ASP A 26 -20.89 12.18 -15.93
N LEU A 27 -22.18 12.08 -16.29
CA LEU A 27 -23.25 11.88 -15.31
C LEU A 27 -23.10 10.55 -14.57
N CYS A 28 -22.79 9.46 -15.29
CA CYS A 28 -22.55 8.14 -14.73
C CYS A 28 -21.39 8.18 -13.74
N PHE A 29 -20.26 8.75 -14.16
CA PHE A 29 -19.06 8.86 -13.35
C PHE A 29 -19.30 9.65 -12.06
N LYS A 30 -20.02 10.79 -12.14
CA LYS A 30 -20.39 11.59 -10.96
C LYS A 30 -21.30 10.86 -9.98
N PHE A 31 -22.18 10.00 -10.48
CA PHE A 31 -23.09 9.22 -9.65
C PHE A 31 -22.45 7.92 -9.09
N GLY A 32 -21.33 7.47 -9.67
CA GLY A 32 -20.66 6.23 -9.28
C GLY A 32 -21.16 4.98 -10.02
N ILE A 33 -21.67 5.16 -11.25
CA ILE A 33 -22.00 4.09 -12.19
C ILE A 33 -21.13 4.23 -13.45
N GLU A 34 -21.03 3.17 -14.26
CA GLU A 34 -20.17 3.18 -15.44
C GLU A 34 -20.95 2.76 -16.69
N LEU A 35 -20.78 3.48 -17.79
CA LEU A 35 -21.25 3.05 -19.10
C LEU A 35 -20.19 2.11 -19.68
N ASP A 36 -20.39 0.79 -19.51
CA ASP A 36 -19.43 -0.26 -19.89
C ASP A 36 -19.35 -0.43 -21.41
N ASP A 37 -20.51 -0.44 -22.09
CA ASP A 37 -20.57 -0.72 -23.53
C ASP A 37 -21.83 -0.12 -24.17
N VAL A 38 -21.71 0.23 -25.46
CA VAL A 38 -22.82 0.71 -26.29
C VAL A 38 -22.95 -0.24 -27.47
N THR A 39 -24.06 -0.99 -27.49
CA THR A 39 -24.29 -2.04 -28.50
C THR A 39 -25.66 -1.88 -29.16
N THR A 40 -25.94 -2.62 -30.21
CA THR A 40 -27.31 -2.79 -30.74
C THR A 40 -27.81 -4.19 -30.43
N GLU A 41 -29.13 -4.38 -30.45
CA GLU A 41 -29.76 -5.70 -30.19
C GLU A 41 -29.18 -6.80 -31.09
N ARG A 42 -28.91 -6.49 -32.37
CA ARG A 42 -28.26 -7.43 -33.28
C ARG A 42 -26.79 -7.65 -33.00
N ALA A 43 -26.03 -6.68 -32.49
CA ALA A 43 -24.65 -6.92 -32.07
C ALA A 43 -24.57 -7.93 -30.91
N ILE A 44 -25.54 -7.89 -29.98
CA ILE A 44 -25.68 -8.88 -28.90
C ILE A 44 -26.00 -10.26 -29.50
N ILE A 45 -27.00 -10.35 -30.39
CA ILE A 45 -27.36 -11.60 -31.05
C ILE A 45 -26.22 -12.15 -31.93
N ARG A 46 -25.46 -11.29 -32.62
CA ARG A 46 -24.26 -11.64 -33.41
C ARG A 46 -23.19 -12.28 -32.53
N LYS A 47 -22.94 -11.72 -31.34
CA LYS A 47 -21.95 -12.22 -30.38
C LYS A 47 -22.39 -13.52 -29.72
N GLU A 48 -23.69 -13.69 -29.44
CA GLU A 48 -24.24 -14.91 -28.86
C GLU A 48 -24.42 -16.05 -29.86
N LYS A 49 -24.71 -15.75 -31.14
CA LYS A 49 -24.99 -16.75 -32.19
C LYS A 49 -23.89 -16.96 -33.23
N HIS A 50 -22.79 -16.20 -33.17
CA HIS A 50 -21.68 -16.26 -34.13
C HIS A 50 -22.12 -16.11 -35.61
N LEU A 51 -22.93 -15.10 -35.93
CA LEU A 51 -23.44 -14.85 -37.30
C LEU A 51 -22.87 -13.55 -37.90
N GLU A 52 -22.53 -13.56 -39.19
CA GLU A 52 -22.00 -12.44 -39.98
C GLU A 52 -23.05 -11.95 -41.00
N GLU A 53 -23.85 -10.92 -40.67
CA GLU A 53 -24.75 -10.23 -41.62
C GLU A 53 -24.77 -8.71 -41.38
N GLU A 54 -24.88 -7.91 -42.45
CA GLU A 54 -24.79 -6.43 -42.47
C GLU A 54 -25.97 -5.72 -41.77
N ALA A 55 -25.70 -4.51 -41.26
CA ALA A 55 -26.62 -3.69 -40.47
C ALA A 55 -27.61 -2.90 -41.36
N THR A 56 -28.85 -2.74 -40.88
CA THR A 56 -29.88 -1.84 -41.44
C THR A 56 -30.08 -0.64 -40.51
N GLU A 57 -30.49 0.52 -41.05
CA GLU A 57 -30.48 1.83 -40.36
C GLU A 57 -31.51 2.02 -39.22
N ASP A 58 -32.44 1.08 -38.98
CA ASP A 58 -33.57 1.23 -38.03
C ASP A 58 -33.37 0.49 -36.67
N GLU A 59 -32.15 0.39 -36.12
CA GLU A 59 -31.87 -0.42 -34.91
C GLU A 59 -31.81 0.40 -33.60
N GLU A 60 -32.42 -0.14 -32.52
CA GLU A 60 -32.38 0.44 -31.19
C GLU A 60 -30.98 0.31 -30.56
N VAL A 61 -30.43 1.44 -30.10
CA VAL A 61 -29.14 1.51 -29.41
C VAL A 61 -29.33 1.15 -27.93
N ILE A 62 -28.54 0.19 -27.44
CA ILE A 62 -28.59 -0.34 -26.07
C ILE A 62 -27.35 0.10 -25.30
N TYR A 63 -27.56 0.75 -24.18
CA TYR A 63 -26.53 1.09 -23.20
C TYR A 63 -26.41 -0.03 -22.16
N LYS A 64 -25.19 -0.50 -21.94
CA LYS A 64 -24.86 -1.42 -20.85
C LYS A 64 -24.22 -0.62 -19.72
N ILE A 65 -24.94 -0.50 -18.63
CA ILE A 65 -24.55 0.31 -17.49
C ILE A 65 -24.19 -0.63 -16.34
N GLU A 66 -22.95 -0.57 -15.88
CA GLU A 66 -22.50 -1.31 -14.72
C GLU A 66 -22.90 -0.56 -13.44
N VAL A 67 -23.54 -1.29 -12.53
CA VAL A 67 -24.07 -0.74 -11.27
C VAL A 67 -23.43 -1.42 -10.05
N PRO A 68 -23.28 -0.70 -8.92
CA PRO A 68 -22.77 -1.27 -7.69
C PRO A 68 -23.60 -2.46 -7.19
N ALA A 69 -22.93 -3.52 -6.74
CA ALA A 69 -23.60 -4.75 -6.31
C ALA A 69 -24.43 -4.59 -5.01
N ASN A 70 -24.20 -3.53 -4.24
CA ASN A 70 -24.93 -3.16 -3.03
C ASN A 70 -26.23 -2.38 -3.31
N ARG A 71 -26.37 -1.73 -4.47
CA ARG A 71 -27.51 -0.88 -4.83
C ARG A 71 -28.54 -1.63 -5.68
N TYR A 72 -29.39 -2.41 -5.02
CA TYR A 72 -30.41 -3.23 -5.68
C TYR A 72 -31.50 -2.41 -6.38
N ASP A 73 -31.72 -1.17 -5.94
CA ASP A 73 -32.62 -0.21 -6.57
C ASP A 73 -32.19 0.15 -7.99
N LEU A 74 -30.89 0.07 -8.31
CA LEU A 74 -30.37 0.44 -9.63
C LEU A 74 -30.43 -0.70 -10.67
N LEU A 75 -30.98 -1.87 -10.33
CA LEU A 75 -30.97 -3.05 -11.19
C LEU A 75 -32.00 -3.03 -12.34
N CYS A 76 -32.77 -1.95 -12.47
CA CYS A 76 -33.77 -1.77 -13.53
C CYS A 76 -33.75 -0.33 -14.05
N LEU A 77 -34.38 -0.12 -15.21
CA LEU A 77 -34.48 1.20 -15.82
C LEU A 77 -35.21 2.18 -14.90
N GLU A 78 -36.29 1.75 -14.26
CA GLU A 78 -37.13 2.57 -13.40
C GLU A 78 -36.33 3.16 -12.23
N GLY A 79 -35.58 2.31 -11.53
CA GLY A 79 -34.77 2.74 -10.40
C GLY A 79 -33.56 3.58 -10.81
N LEU A 80 -32.88 3.21 -11.89
CA LEU A 80 -31.76 3.99 -12.43
C LEU A 80 -32.21 5.42 -12.78
N VAL A 81 -33.29 5.54 -13.54
CA VAL A 81 -33.86 6.84 -13.94
C VAL A 81 -34.31 7.63 -12.72
N GLN A 82 -35.03 6.99 -11.78
CA GLN A 82 -35.48 7.65 -10.58
C GLN A 82 -34.30 8.23 -9.78
N SER A 83 -33.24 7.46 -9.56
CA SER A 83 -32.07 7.91 -8.81
C SER A 83 -31.28 9.00 -9.55
N LEU A 84 -31.09 8.89 -10.86
CA LEU A 84 -30.42 9.93 -11.66
C LEU A 84 -31.20 11.24 -11.72
N ARG A 85 -32.54 11.18 -11.82
CA ARG A 85 -33.41 12.38 -11.81
C ARG A 85 -33.36 13.10 -10.46
N ILE A 86 -33.36 12.36 -9.35
CA ILE A 86 -33.24 12.93 -8.00
C ILE A 86 -31.84 13.51 -7.78
N PHE A 87 -30.80 12.81 -8.23
CA PHE A 87 -29.42 13.29 -8.17
C PHE A 87 -29.23 14.60 -8.96
N GLY A 88 -29.85 14.68 -10.15
CA GLY A 88 -29.90 15.90 -10.97
C GLY A 88 -30.84 17.00 -10.44
N GLY A 89 -31.58 16.74 -9.36
CA GLY A 89 -32.51 17.70 -8.76
C GLY A 89 -33.78 17.97 -9.57
N LEU A 90 -34.13 17.07 -10.50
CA LEU A 90 -35.32 17.19 -11.35
C LEU A 90 -36.60 16.76 -10.62
N ASP A 91 -36.51 15.72 -9.80
CA ASP A 91 -37.64 15.15 -9.06
C ASP A 91 -37.38 15.13 -7.55
N PRO A 92 -38.45 15.24 -6.71
CA PRO A 92 -38.34 14.99 -5.28
C PRO A 92 -38.25 13.49 -4.98
N ILE A 93 -37.78 13.16 -3.77
CA ILE A 93 -37.76 11.77 -3.26
C ILE A 93 -39.21 11.25 -3.17
N PRO A 94 -39.54 10.09 -3.76
CA PRO A 94 -40.87 9.51 -3.66
C PRO A 94 -41.14 8.95 -2.26
N THR A 95 -42.40 9.06 -1.82
CA THR A 95 -42.87 8.46 -0.57
C THR A 95 -43.63 7.18 -0.89
N TYR A 96 -43.06 6.04 -0.51
CA TYR A 96 -43.72 4.74 -0.62
C TYR A 96 -44.67 4.52 0.55
N SER A 97 -45.90 4.12 0.26
CA SER A 97 -46.93 3.94 1.27
C SER A 97 -47.64 2.60 1.11
N VAL A 98 -48.15 2.08 2.24
CA VAL A 98 -48.95 0.85 2.28
C VAL A 98 -50.43 1.25 2.30
N ALA A 99 -51.25 0.65 1.44
CA ALA A 99 -52.67 0.92 1.35
C ALA A 99 -53.38 0.65 2.69
N ASN A 100 -54.23 1.58 3.12
CA ASN A 100 -54.98 1.44 4.38
C ASN A 100 -56.18 0.49 4.20
N ILE A 101 -55.94 -0.82 4.41
CA ILE A 101 -56.94 -1.88 4.28
C ILE A 101 -57.23 -2.48 5.66
N SER A 102 -58.51 -2.63 5.99
CA SER A 102 -58.91 -3.29 7.24
C SER A 102 -58.47 -4.75 7.28
N SER A 103 -58.09 -5.26 8.45
CA SER A 103 -57.63 -6.66 8.64
C SER A 103 -58.66 -7.73 8.22
N LYS A 104 -59.94 -7.36 8.07
CA LYS A 104 -60.99 -8.27 7.57
C LYS A 104 -60.97 -8.43 6.05
N SER A 105 -60.53 -7.40 5.33
CA SER A 105 -60.50 -7.37 3.86
C SER A 105 -59.11 -7.67 3.29
N MET A 106 -58.07 -7.68 4.13
CA MET A 106 -56.70 -7.98 3.74
C MET A 106 -56.58 -9.43 3.25
N LEU A 107 -55.83 -9.63 2.17
CA LEU A 107 -55.50 -10.97 1.67
C LEU A 107 -54.64 -11.69 2.70
N LYS A 108 -54.85 -13.00 2.83
CA LYS A 108 -54.19 -13.84 3.83
C LYS A 108 -53.37 -14.94 3.17
N MET A 109 -52.14 -15.10 3.65
CA MET A 109 -51.23 -16.18 3.30
C MET A 109 -50.98 -17.04 4.54
N HIS A 110 -51.44 -18.28 4.55
CA HIS A 110 -51.26 -19.19 5.67
C HIS A 110 -50.05 -20.10 5.46
N VAL A 111 -49.08 -20.05 6.38
CA VAL A 111 -47.86 -20.87 6.34
C VAL A 111 -48.05 -22.12 7.18
N LYS A 112 -47.82 -23.29 6.58
CA LYS A 112 -47.93 -24.59 7.26
C LYS A 112 -46.60 -25.01 7.89
N PRO A 113 -46.60 -25.79 8.99
CA PRO A 113 -45.39 -26.11 9.75
C PRO A 113 -44.35 -26.91 8.97
N GLU A 114 -44.77 -27.69 7.96
CA GLU A 114 -43.89 -28.52 7.14
C GLU A 114 -42.89 -27.69 6.33
N THR A 115 -43.22 -26.42 6.05
CA THR A 115 -42.35 -25.48 5.32
C THR A 115 -41.02 -25.23 6.02
N SER A 116 -40.96 -25.37 7.35
CA SER A 116 -39.72 -25.22 8.13
C SER A 116 -38.66 -26.26 7.82
N LEU A 117 -39.03 -27.40 7.20
CA LEU A 117 -38.09 -28.44 6.80
C LEU A 117 -37.24 -28.05 5.59
N ILE A 118 -37.65 -27.03 4.83
CA ILE A 118 -36.95 -26.64 3.60
C ILE A 118 -36.77 -25.12 3.47
N ARG A 119 -37.85 -24.34 3.50
CA ARG A 119 -37.86 -22.89 3.27
C ARG A 119 -38.90 -22.26 4.21
N PRO A 120 -38.51 -21.89 5.44
CA PRO A 120 -39.44 -21.51 6.51
C PRO A 120 -40.21 -20.21 6.27
N TYR A 121 -39.71 -19.30 5.44
CA TYR A 121 -40.24 -17.94 5.35
C TYR A 121 -40.91 -17.67 4.01
N ILE A 122 -41.98 -16.87 4.06
CA ILE A 122 -42.62 -16.28 2.90
C ILE A 122 -43.05 -14.84 3.22
N VAL A 123 -42.86 -13.95 2.27
CA VAL A 123 -43.35 -12.57 2.31
C VAL A 123 -44.11 -12.28 1.01
N CYS A 124 -45.18 -11.48 1.09
CA CYS A 124 -46.09 -11.25 -0.03
C CYS A 124 -46.52 -9.78 -0.10
N ALA A 125 -46.79 -9.30 -1.31
CA ALA A 125 -47.38 -7.98 -1.55
C ALA A 125 -48.22 -7.99 -2.82
N VAL A 126 -49.12 -7.00 -2.97
CA VAL A 126 -49.92 -6.84 -4.17
C VAL A 126 -49.72 -5.45 -4.78
N LEU A 127 -49.50 -5.41 -6.10
CA LEU A 127 -49.55 -4.19 -6.90
C LEU A 127 -50.90 -4.13 -7.63
N ARG A 128 -51.68 -3.06 -7.38
CA ARG A 128 -53.02 -2.88 -7.95
C ARG A 128 -53.01 -1.91 -9.14
N GLY A 129 -53.74 -2.28 -10.19
CA GLY A 129 -53.93 -1.42 -11.36
C GLY A 129 -52.64 -1.12 -12.13
N VAL A 130 -51.71 -2.07 -12.20
CA VAL A 130 -50.45 -1.94 -12.93
C VAL A 130 -50.71 -1.77 -14.43
N THR A 131 -49.94 -0.90 -15.07
CA THR A 131 -49.99 -0.66 -16.52
C THR A 131 -48.77 -1.25 -17.22
N PHE A 132 -48.93 -2.47 -17.76
CA PHE A 132 -47.91 -3.10 -18.59
C PHE A 132 -48.02 -2.70 -20.06
N ASP A 133 -46.92 -2.17 -20.59
CA ASP A 133 -46.59 -2.28 -22.00
C ASP A 133 -45.51 -3.37 -22.17
N GLU A 134 -45.15 -3.71 -23.40
CA GLU A 134 -44.14 -4.74 -23.68
C GLU A 134 -42.80 -4.42 -23.00
N ALA A 135 -42.42 -3.15 -23.01
CA ALA A 135 -41.12 -2.71 -22.57
C ALA A 135 -41.02 -2.65 -21.02
N ARG A 136 -42.10 -2.34 -20.32
CA ARG A 136 -42.23 -2.42 -18.84
C ARG A 136 -42.38 -3.86 -18.37
N TYR A 137 -43.10 -4.70 -19.11
CA TYR A 137 -43.20 -6.12 -18.82
C TYR A 137 -41.82 -6.78 -18.88
N ASN A 138 -41.05 -6.50 -19.93
CA ASN A 138 -39.68 -6.99 -20.05
C ASN A 138 -38.78 -6.45 -18.93
N SER A 139 -38.89 -5.17 -18.55
CA SER A 139 -38.16 -4.61 -17.39
C SER A 139 -38.52 -5.32 -16.08
N PHE A 140 -39.80 -5.65 -15.87
CA PHE A 140 -40.29 -6.33 -14.67
C PHE A 140 -39.70 -7.74 -14.52
N ILE A 141 -39.70 -8.50 -15.62
CA ILE A 141 -39.09 -9.85 -15.64
C ILE A 141 -37.57 -9.77 -15.51
N ASP A 142 -36.92 -8.80 -16.16
CA ASP A 142 -35.48 -8.61 -16.08
C ASP A 142 -35.04 -8.26 -14.66
N LEU A 143 -35.76 -7.39 -13.95
CA LEU A 143 -35.50 -7.10 -12.53
C LEU A 143 -35.62 -8.36 -11.67
N GLN A 144 -36.67 -9.16 -11.87
CA GLN A 144 -36.85 -10.43 -11.16
C GLN A 144 -35.67 -11.38 -11.37
N ASP A 145 -35.23 -11.56 -12.62
CA ASP A 145 -34.11 -12.44 -12.97
C ASP A 145 -32.77 -11.92 -12.43
N ARG A 146 -32.55 -10.59 -12.44
CA ARG A 146 -31.34 -9.97 -11.86
C ARG A 146 -31.27 -10.15 -10.35
N LEU A 147 -32.38 -9.93 -9.64
CA LEU A 147 -32.47 -10.19 -8.21
C LEU A 147 -32.24 -11.67 -7.89
N HIS A 148 -32.78 -12.59 -8.71
CA HIS A 148 -32.53 -14.03 -8.58
C HIS A 148 -31.06 -14.40 -8.72
N GLN A 149 -30.34 -13.77 -9.65
CA GLN A 149 -28.92 -14.04 -9.88
C GLN A 149 -28.02 -13.46 -8.79
N ASN A 150 -28.32 -12.23 -8.33
CA ASN A 150 -27.51 -11.50 -7.37
C ASN A 150 -27.89 -11.81 -5.90
N ILE A 151 -28.74 -10.99 -5.27
CA ILE A 151 -29.05 -11.07 -3.84
C ILE A 151 -29.63 -12.43 -3.42
N CYS A 152 -30.37 -13.09 -4.30
CA CYS A 152 -30.97 -14.39 -4.04
C CYS A 152 -29.99 -15.58 -4.16
N ARG A 153 -28.76 -15.36 -4.64
CA ARG A 153 -27.74 -16.38 -4.96
C ARG A 153 -28.30 -17.52 -5.80
N ARG A 154 -28.75 -17.21 -7.03
CA ARG A 154 -29.38 -18.18 -7.95
C ARG A 154 -30.56 -18.89 -7.30
N ARG A 155 -31.47 -18.11 -6.69
CA ARG A 155 -32.69 -18.58 -5.99
C ARG A 155 -32.47 -19.42 -4.72
N THR A 156 -31.23 -19.72 -4.35
CA THR A 156 -30.89 -20.54 -3.18
C THR A 156 -31.47 -19.93 -1.90
N LEU A 157 -31.30 -18.62 -1.70
CA LEU A 157 -31.75 -17.94 -0.48
C LEU A 157 -33.18 -17.42 -0.55
N VAL A 158 -33.57 -16.83 -1.68
CA VAL A 158 -34.89 -16.22 -1.91
C VAL A 158 -35.36 -16.59 -3.32
N ALA A 159 -36.64 -16.92 -3.49
CA ALA A 159 -37.24 -17.19 -4.78
C ALA A 159 -38.50 -16.35 -4.92
N ILE A 160 -38.54 -15.54 -5.97
CA ILE A 160 -39.63 -14.61 -6.30
C ILE A 160 -40.55 -15.30 -7.28
N GLY A 161 -41.83 -15.36 -6.96
CA GLY A 161 -42.90 -15.61 -7.92
C GLY A 161 -43.76 -14.37 -8.12
N THR A 162 -44.36 -14.32 -9.29
CA THR A 162 -45.18 -13.22 -9.75
C THR A 162 -46.41 -13.82 -10.42
N HIS A 163 -47.59 -13.34 -10.01
CA HIS A 163 -48.85 -13.97 -10.31
C HIS A 163 -49.93 -12.97 -10.71
N ASP A 164 -50.71 -13.32 -11.73
CA ASP A 164 -51.93 -12.59 -12.08
C ASP A 164 -53.01 -12.86 -11.01
N LEU A 165 -53.24 -11.86 -10.16
CA LEU A 165 -54.17 -11.98 -9.05
C LEU A 165 -55.63 -12.11 -9.51
N ASP A 166 -55.98 -11.64 -10.72
CA ASP A 166 -57.34 -11.71 -11.23
C ASP A 166 -57.76 -13.15 -11.60
N THR A 167 -56.77 -14.05 -11.75
CA THR A 167 -56.99 -15.49 -11.99
C THR A 167 -57.15 -16.29 -10.70
N LEU A 168 -56.83 -15.70 -9.53
CA LEU A 168 -56.67 -16.40 -8.27
C LEU A 168 -57.72 -15.97 -7.24
N GLN A 169 -57.98 -16.84 -6.26
CA GLN A 169 -58.87 -16.53 -5.13
C GLN A 169 -58.23 -16.83 -3.79
N GLY A 170 -58.19 -15.83 -2.90
CA GLY A 170 -57.73 -16.00 -1.52
C GLY A 170 -58.76 -16.68 -0.61
N PRO A 171 -58.35 -17.16 0.59
CA PRO A 171 -57.00 -17.09 1.15
C PRO A 171 -56.03 -18.09 0.51
N PHE A 172 -54.73 -17.77 0.59
CA PHE A 172 -53.64 -18.58 0.03
C PHE A 172 -52.99 -19.44 1.12
N THR A 173 -52.36 -20.55 0.72
CA THR A 173 -51.60 -21.41 1.63
C THR A 173 -50.22 -21.73 1.07
N TYR A 174 -49.19 -21.61 1.91
CA TYR A 174 -47.82 -22.03 1.63
C TYR A 174 -47.52 -23.32 2.42
N GLU A 175 -47.31 -24.42 1.69
CA GLU A 175 -47.19 -25.77 2.23
C GLU A 175 -45.89 -26.43 1.75
N ALA A 176 -45.47 -27.52 2.39
CA ALA A 176 -44.43 -28.40 1.86
C ALA A 176 -44.93 -29.85 1.86
N LEU A 177 -45.08 -30.43 0.68
CA LEU A 177 -45.70 -31.74 0.46
C LEU A 177 -44.71 -32.70 -0.20
N ARG A 178 -44.98 -34.00 -0.17
CA ARG A 178 -44.14 -34.96 -0.88
C ARG A 178 -44.26 -34.72 -2.39
N PRO A 179 -43.20 -34.92 -3.19
CA PRO A 179 -43.24 -34.67 -4.64
C PRO A 179 -44.38 -35.40 -5.37
N ALA A 180 -44.73 -36.61 -4.90
CA ALA A 180 -45.82 -37.42 -5.45
C ALA A 180 -47.22 -36.83 -5.26
N ASP A 181 -47.40 -35.93 -4.28
CA ASP A 181 -48.69 -35.35 -3.89
C ASP A 181 -48.94 -33.99 -4.57
N ILE A 182 -47.97 -33.48 -5.36
CA ILE A 182 -48.06 -32.19 -6.05
C ILE A 182 -48.22 -32.43 -7.54
N SER A 183 -49.27 -31.88 -8.14
CA SER A 183 -49.49 -31.93 -9.58
C SER A 183 -50.03 -30.60 -10.11
N PHE A 184 -49.39 -30.08 -11.16
CA PHE A 184 -49.80 -28.85 -11.82
C PHE A 184 -49.23 -28.71 -13.23
N VAL A 185 -49.79 -27.76 -13.99
CA VAL A 185 -49.27 -27.36 -15.30
C VAL A 185 -48.24 -26.25 -15.10
N PRO A 186 -46.93 -26.49 -15.31
CA PRO A 186 -45.88 -25.50 -15.13
C PRO A 186 -45.89 -24.48 -16.28
N LEU A 187 -45.28 -23.32 -16.05
CA LEU A 187 -45.19 -22.24 -17.02
C LEU A 187 -44.63 -22.72 -18.38
N LYS A 188 -45.23 -22.26 -19.49
CA LYS A 188 -44.90 -22.65 -20.88
C LYS A 188 -45.12 -24.12 -21.23
N GLN A 189 -45.82 -24.88 -20.39
CA GLN A 189 -46.25 -26.25 -20.69
C GLN A 189 -47.78 -26.33 -20.78
N VAL A 190 -48.26 -27.36 -21.47
CA VAL A 190 -49.70 -27.68 -21.60
C VAL A 190 -50.06 -28.94 -20.81
N LYS A 191 -49.09 -29.86 -20.67
CA LYS A 191 -49.27 -31.11 -19.94
C LYS A 191 -49.22 -30.84 -18.43
N ASN A 192 -50.08 -31.53 -17.68
CA ASN A 192 -50.01 -31.60 -16.23
C ASN A 192 -48.89 -32.58 -15.81
N PHE A 193 -48.02 -32.15 -14.91
CA PHE A 193 -46.92 -32.97 -14.38
C PHE A 193 -47.11 -33.21 -12.89
N ARG A 194 -46.60 -34.35 -12.41
CA ARG A 194 -46.30 -34.53 -10.99
C ARG A 194 -44.93 -33.93 -10.68
N ALA A 195 -44.70 -33.50 -9.45
CA ALA A 195 -43.45 -32.78 -9.14
C ALA A 195 -42.19 -33.66 -9.24
N ASP A 196 -42.28 -34.97 -8.98
CA ASP A 196 -41.20 -35.93 -9.23
C ASP A 196 -40.85 -36.03 -10.73
N GLU A 197 -41.86 -36.25 -11.57
CA GLU A 197 -41.71 -36.28 -13.05
C GLU A 197 -41.18 -34.94 -13.60
N LEU A 198 -41.57 -33.83 -12.97
CA LEU A 198 -41.17 -32.48 -13.37
C LEU A 198 -39.67 -32.24 -13.15
N MET A 199 -39.10 -32.76 -12.06
CA MET A 199 -37.67 -32.63 -11.78
C MET A 199 -36.86 -33.38 -12.83
N GLU A 200 -37.25 -34.62 -13.17
CA GLU A 200 -36.62 -35.41 -14.22
C GLU A 200 -36.71 -34.71 -15.59
N PHE A 201 -37.89 -34.17 -15.93
CA PHE A 201 -38.11 -33.45 -17.19
C PHE A 201 -37.16 -32.25 -17.35
N TYR A 202 -36.88 -31.52 -16.27
CA TYR A 202 -36.00 -30.34 -16.32
C TYR A 202 -34.51 -30.66 -16.15
N GLN A 203 -34.09 -31.90 -15.91
CA GLN A 203 -32.66 -32.26 -15.86
C GLN A 203 -31.94 -32.00 -17.18
N THR A 204 -32.67 -32.04 -18.31
CA THR A 204 -32.15 -31.71 -19.64
C THR A 204 -32.28 -30.24 -20.01
N ASP A 205 -33.02 -29.43 -19.25
CA ASP A 205 -33.25 -28.01 -19.55
C ASP A 205 -32.05 -27.15 -19.17
N LEU A 206 -31.50 -26.39 -20.13
CA LEU A 206 -30.28 -25.60 -19.93
C LEU A 206 -30.45 -24.45 -18.92
N LYS A 207 -31.67 -23.95 -18.71
CA LYS A 207 -31.97 -22.84 -17.81
C LYS A 207 -32.30 -23.36 -16.40
N LEU A 208 -33.20 -24.32 -16.30
CA LEU A 208 -33.76 -24.78 -15.03
C LEU A 208 -32.93 -25.86 -14.33
N LYS A 209 -32.12 -26.65 -15.05
CA LYS A 209 -31.21 -27.65 -14.46
C LYS A 209 -30.35 -27.09 -13.34
N LYS A 210 -29.94 -25.83 -13.47
CA LYS A 210 -29.09 -25.13 -12.51
C LYS A 210 -29.75 -24.94 -11.13
N PHE A 211 -31.08 -25.04 -11.03
CA PHE A 211 -31.82 -24.81 -9.77
C PHE A 211 -32.37 -26.10 -9.14
N LEU A 212 -32.39 -27.21 -9.86
CA LEU A 212 -32.99 -28.47 -9.39
C LEU A 212 -32.36 -28.95 -8.07
N HIS A 213 -31.02 -28.91 -8.00
CA HIS A 213 -30.24 -29.33 -6.83
C HIS A 213 -30.61 -28.62 -5.52
N ILE A 214 -31.32 -27.49 -5.57
CA ILE A 214 -31.73 -26.74 -4.37
C ILE A 214 -32.74 -27.55 -3.54
N ILE A 215 -33.65 -28.27 -4.19
CA ILE A 215 -34.72 -29.02 -3.49
C ILE A 215 -34.77 -30.51 -3.85
N GLU A 216 -34.03 -30.97 -4.88
CA GLU A 216 -34.08 -32.36 -5.39
C GLU A 216 -33.87 -33.43 -4.32
N ASN A 217 -33.00 -33.18 -3.33
CA ASN A 217 -32.71 -34.13 -2.26
C ASN A 217 -33.62 -33.99 -1.03
N SER A 218 -34.58 -33.06 -1.05
CA SER A 218 -35.51 -32.85 0.07
C SER A 218 -36.66 -33.86 0.03
N PRO A 219 -37.11 -34.38 1.19
CA PRO A 219 -38.27 -35.27 1.26
C PRO A 219 -39.60 -34.58 0.93
N VAL A 220 -39.63 -33.24 1.00
CA VAL A 220 -40.80 -32.40 0.73
C VAL A 220 -40.42 -31.26 -0.20
N PHE A 221 -41.33 -30.88 -1.11
CA PHE A 221 -41.20 -29.73 -1.99
C PHE A 221 -42.17 -28.64 -1.56
N PRO A 222 -41.74 -27.37 -1.53
CA PRO A 222 -42.59 -26.26 -1.17
C PRO A 222 -43.53 -25.92 -2.34
N VAL A 223 -44.78 -25.62 -2.01
CA VAL A 223 -45.85 -25.36 -2.98
C VAL A 223 -46.82 -24.32 -2.44
N LEU A 224 -47.30 -23.46 -3.32
CA LEU A 224 -48.32 -22.46 -3.01
C LEU A 224 -49.66 -22.82 -3.64
N TYR A 225 -50.74 -22.67 -2.87
CA TYR A 225 -52.10 -22.90 -3.32
C TYR A 225 -53.01 -21.70 -3.11
N ASP A 226 -54.01 -21.56 -3.97
CA ASP A 226 -55.17 -20.70 -3.76
C ASP A 226 -56.27 -21.41 -2.96
N ARG A 227 -57.39 -20.72 -2.71
CA ARG A 227 -58.56 -21.28 -2.03
C ARG A 227 -59.13 -22.53 -2.71
N ASN A 228 -59.01 -22.62 -4.03
CA ASN A 228 -59.52 -23.73 -4.84
C ASN A 228 -58.52 -24.88 -4.97
N ARG A 229 -57.39 -24.84 -4.23
CA ARG A 229 -56.28 -25.82 -4.33
C ARG A 229 -55.62 -25.85 -5.71
N THR A 230 -55.65 -24.74 -6.44
CA THR A 230 -54.87 -24.51 -7.65
C THR A 230 -53.45 -24.14 -7.28
N VAL A 231 -52.45 -24.79 -7.87
CA VAL A 231 -51.03 -24.50 -7.62
C VAL A 231 -50.65 -23.17 -8.28
N LEU A 232 -50.15 -22.23 -7.47
CA LEU A 232 -49.58 -20.96 -7.93
C LEU A 232 -48.15 -21.14 -8.41
N SER A 233 -47.31 -21.76 -7.59
CA SER A 233 -45.89 -21.99 -7.87
C SER A 233 -45.33 -23.16 -7.06
N MET A 234 -44.23 -23.73 -7.55
CA MET A 234 -43.38 -24.68 -6.85
C MET A 234 -41.98 -24.06 -6.68
N PRO A 235 -41.78 -23.23 -5.64
CA PRO A 235 -40.49 -22.59 -5.41
C PRO A 235 -39.37 -23.61 -5.15
N PRO A 236 -38.10 -23.30 -5.44
CA PRO A 236 -37.59 -22.17 -6.22
C PRO A 236 -37.57 -22.45 -7.74
N ILE A 237 -38.27 -23.48 -8.21
CA ILE A 237 -38.09 -24.02 -9.56
C ILE A 237 -38.92 -23.26 -10.59
N ILE A 238 -40.25 -23.31 -10.49
CA ILE A 238 -41.13 -22.78 -11.54
C ILE A 238 -42.52 -22.39 -11.02
N ASN A 239 -43.14 -21.42 -11.70
CA ASN A 239 -44.52 -21.00 -11.45
C ASN A 239 -45.51 -21.83 -12.27
N GLY A 240 -46.77 -21.86 -11.83
CA GLY A 240 -47.87 -22.46 -12.57
C GLY A 240 -48.26 -21.62 -13.79
N ALA A 241 -48.76 -22.27 -14.84
CA ALA A 241 -49.25 -21.59 -16.03
C ALA A 241 -50.57 -20.83 -15.79
N HIS A 242 -51.36 -21.22 -14.77
CA HIS A 242 -52.66 -20.63 -14.49
C HIS A 242 -52.59 -19.16 -14.07
N SER A 243 -51.61 -18.82 -13.23
CA SER A 243 -51.39 -17.47 -12.71
C SER A 243 -50.30 -16.70 -13.46
N ALA A 244 -49.99 -17.09 -14.69
CA ALA A 244 -48.94 -16.45 -15.48
C ALA A 244 -49.29 -14.99 -15.79
N ILE A 245 -48.37 -14.07 -15.51
CA ILE A 245 -48.52 -12.66 -15.85
C ILE A 245 -48.41 -12.42 -17.36
N THR A 246 -49.29 -11.56 -17.87
CA THR A 246 -49.35 -11.16 -19.29
C THR A 246 -49.45 -9.64 -19.39
N LEU A 247 -49.36 -9.10 -20.62
CA LEU A 247 -49.57 -7.66 -20.87
C LEU A 247 -50.95 -7.14 -20.45
N LYS A 248 -51.95 -8.02 -20.28
CA LYS A 248 -53.31 -7.66 -19.87
C LYS A 248 -53.48 -7.62 -18.35
N THR A 249 -52.56 -8.24 -17.60
CA THR A 249 -52.63 -8.35 -16.14
C THR A 249 -52.66 -6.96 -15.51
N LYS A 250 -53.61 -6.74 -14.59
CA LYS A 250 -53.75 -5.46 -13.87
C LYS A 250 -53.35 -5.56 -12.42
N ASN A 251 -53.61 -6.71 -11.79
CA ASN A 251 -53.31 -6.92 -10.39
C ASN A 251 -52.25 -8.01 -10.26
N VAL A 252 -51.11 -7.68 -9.67
CA VAL A 252 -49.99 -8.62 -9.53
C VAL A 252 -49.80 -8.97 -8.07
N LEU A 253 -49.93 -10.25 -7.74
CA LEU A 253 -49.48 -10.80 -6.48
C LEU A 253 -48.00 -11.19 -6.62
N ILE A 254 -47.16 -10.70 -5.71
CA ILE A 254 -45.74 -11.02 -5.66
C ILE A 254 -45.49 -11.79 -4.36
N GLU A 255 -44.98 -13.01 -4.46
CA GLU A 255 -44.51 -13.78 -3.33
C GLU A 255 -42.99 -13.98 -3.38
N CYS A 256 -42.36 -13.94 -2.21
CA CYS A 256 -40.95 -14.29 -2.05
C CYS A 256 -40.82 -15.37 -0.97
N THR A 257 -40.43 -16.59 -1.38
CA THR A 257 -40.13 -17.69 -0.45
C THR A 257 -38.65 -17.77 -0.15
N ALA A 258 -38.27 -17.99 1.10
CA ALA A 258 -36.88 -17.83 1.51
C ALA A 258 -36.43 -18.73 2.66
N THR A 259 -35.11 -18.94 2.70
CA THR A 259 -34.39 -19.42 3.89
C THR A 259 -33.94 -18.24 4.77
N ASP A 260 -33.82 -17.04 4.20
CA ASP A 260 -33.42 -15.80 4.88
C ASP A 260 -34.52 -14.75 4.76
N LEU A 261 -35.19 -14.44 5.87
CA LEU A 261 -36.30 -13.48 5.93
C LEU A 261 -35.85 -12.05 5.59
N THR A 262 -34.65 -11.64 6.01
CA THR A 262 -34.17 -10.27 5.80
C THR A 262 -34.00 -9.99 4.31
N LYS A 263 -33.39 -10.93 3.58
CA LYS A 263 -33.25 -10.83 2.12
C LYS A 263 -34.59 -10.92 1.41
N ALA A 264 -35.53 -11.73 1.91
CA ALA A 264 -36.87 -11.81 1.35
C ALA A 264 -37.59 -10.46 1.42
N ASN A 265 -37.50 -9.77 2.57
CA ASN A 265 -38.04 -8.42 2.74
C ASN A 265 -37.39 -7.41 1.79
N VAL A 266 -36.05 -7.41 1.69
CA VAL A 266 -35.34 -6.51 0.75
C VAL A 266 -35.79 -6.76 -0.69
N VAL A 267 -35.83 -8.01 -1.13
CA VAL A 267 -36.25 -8.37 -2.48
C VAL A 267 -37.70 -7.97 -2.77
N LEU A 268 -38.62 -8.24 -1.83
CA LEU A 268 -40.02 -7.84 -1.96
C LEU A 268 -40.13 -6.31 -2.05
N ASN A 269 -39.47 -5.60 -1.13
CA ASN A 269 -39.46 -4.15 -1.07
C ASN A 269 -38.88 -3.53 -2.34
N THR A 270 -37.78 -4.05 -2.89
CA THR A 270 -37.22 -3.59 -4.17
C THR A 270 -38.22 -3.80 -5.32
N MET A 271 -38.80 -5.00 -5.45
CA MET A 271 -39.76 -5.29 -6.52
C MET A 271 -40.97 -4.34 -6.48
N VAL A 272 -41.57 -4.14 -5.29
CA VAL A 272 -42.77 -3.30 -5.16
C VAL A 272 -42.46 -1.82 -5.29
N THR A 273 -41.35 -1.34 -4.72
CA THR A 273 -41.01 0.10 -4.78
C THR A 273 -40.70 0.53 -6.20
N MET A 274 -39.96 -0.28 -6.98
CA MET A 274 -39.61 0.05 -8.37
C MET A 274 -40.82 0.11 -9.30
N PHE A 275 -41.77 -0.83 -9.17
CA PHE A 275 -42.92 -0.93 -10.09
C PHE A 275 -44.19 -0.23 -9.60
N SER A 276 -44.25 0.20 -8.34
CA SER A 276 -45.38 0.97 -7.80
C SER A 276 -45.62 2.30 -8.51
N VAL A 277 -44.64 2.82 -9.28
CA VAL A 277 -44.79 4.00 -10.14
C VAL A 277 -45.83 3.79 -11.25
N TYR A 278 -46.06 2.54 -11.66
CA TYR A 278 -47.00 2.16 -12.73
C TYR A 278 -48.38 1.69 -12.24
N CYS A 279 -48.60 1.70 -10.93
CA CYS A 279 -49.90 1.43 -10.31
C CYS A 279 -50.88 2.58 -10.54
N GLU A 280 -52.18 2.29 -10.44
CA GLU A 280 -53.25 3.30 -10.52
C GLU A 280 -53.06 4.40 -9.45
N ARG A 281 -52.71 3.98 -8.23
CA ARG A 281 -52.21 4.87 -7.17
C ARG A 281 -50.70 4.74 -7.08
N LYS A 282 -49.99 5.77 -7.55
CA LYS A 282 -48.53 5.77 -7.63
C LYS A 282 -47.90 5.64 -6.24
N PHE A 283 -46.89 4.79 -6.13
CA PHE A 283 -46.12 4.54 -4.89
C PHE A 283 -46.96 3.98 -3.72
N GLU A 284 -48.13 3.41 -4.00
CA GLU A 284 -48.98 2.72 -3.03
C GLU A 284 -48.95 1.20 -3.30
N VAL A 285 -48.78 0.41 -2.24
CA VAL A 285 -48.72 -1.07 -2.31
C VAL A 285 -49.79 -1.66 -1.40
N GLU A 286 -50.51 -2.67 -1.89
CA GLU A 286 -51.52 -3.37 -1.09
C GLU A 286 -50.86 -4.42 -0.17
N PRO A 287 -51.12 -4.36 1.16
CA PRO A 287 -50.53 -5.28 2.11
C PRO A 287 -51.18 -6.67 2.10
N VAL A 288 -50.40 -7.68 2.46
CA VAL A 288 -50.83 -9.08 2.67
C VAL A 288 -50.47 -9.52 4.09
N GLU A 289 -51.44 -10.14 4.79
CA GLU A 289 -51.23 -10.72 6.11
C GLU A 289 -50.69 -12.15 5.96
N VAL A 290 -49.45 -12.38 6.41
CA VAL A 290 -48.85 -13.72 6.46
C VAL A 290 -49.02 -14.28 7.88
N ILE A 291 -49.67 -15.44 7.98
CA ILE A 291 -50.05 -16.08 9.24
C ILE A 291 -49.32 -17.41 9.37
N TYR A 292 -48.46 -17.51 10.38
CA TYR A 292 -47.69 -18.71 10.67
C TYR A 292 -48.46 -19.69 11.56
N SER A 293 -48.07 -20.97 11.52
CA SER A 293 -48.69 -22.04 12.30
C SER A 293 -48.53 -21.88 13.83
N ASP A 294 -47.58 -21.06 14.28
CA ASP A 294 -47.38 -20.72 15.69
C ASP A 294 -48.34 -19.60 16.18
N GLY A 295 -49.23 -19.11 15.31
CA GLY A 295 -50.20 -18.07 15.60
C GLY A 295 -49.66 -16.65 15.43
N LYS A 296 -48.39 -16.46 15.05
CA LYS A 296 -47.87 -15.13 14.71
C LYS A 296 -48.37 -14.70 13.34
N SER A 297 -48.80 -13.45 13.24
CA SER A 297 -49.09 -12.82 11.95
C SER A 297 -48.25 -11.57 11.74
N PHE A 298 -47.83 -11.37 10.50
CA PHE A 298 -47.04 -10.23 10.06
C PHE A 298 -47.67 -9.64 8.79
N VAL A 299 -47.60 -8.32 8.65
CA VAL A 299 -48.12 -7.63 7.48
C VAL A 299 -46.95 -7.23 6.60
N TYR A 300 -47.01 -7.59 5.32
CA TYR A 300 -45.99 -7.27 4.32
C TYR A 300 -46.61 -6.48 3.16
N PRO A 301 -45.83 -5.63 2.45
CA PRO A 301 -44.43 -5.32 2.72
C PRO A 301 -44.28 -4.35 3.92
N ASP A 302 -43.13 -4.40 4.59
CA ASP A 302 -42.74 -3.37 5.55
C ASP A 302 -41.95 -2.28 4.82
N LEU A 303 -42.62 -1.15 4.59
CA LEU A 303 -42.06 0.03 3.92
C LEU A 303 -41.72 1.16 4.92
N SER A 304 -41.55 0.82 6.20
CA SER A 304 -41.16 1.81 7.21
C SER A 304 -39.79 2.42 6.94
N LEU A 305 -39.64 3.71 7.27
CA LEU A 305 -38.36 4.41 7.15
C LEU A 305 -37.46 4.03 8.33
N TYR A 306 -36.21 3.69 8.03
CA TYR A 306 -35.20 3.49 9.06
C TYR A 306 -34.56 4.84 9.41
N HIS A 307 -34.60 5.22 10.69
CA HIS A 307 -34.02 6.48 11.16
C HIS A 307 -32.66 6.25 11.81
N MET A 308 -31.65 6.98 11.34
CA MET A 308 -30.28 6.94 11.86
C MET A 308 -29.87 8.34 12.30
N GLU A 309 -29.30 8.46 13.51
CA GLU A 309 -28.70 9.70 13.98
C GLU A 309 -27.20 9.70 13.70
N VAL A 310 -26.73 10.70 12.95
CA VAL A 310 -25.33 10.82 12.53
C VAL A 310 -24.74 12.17 12.96
N PRO A 311 -23.62 12.20 13.71
CA PRO A 311 -22.94 13.44 14.03
C PRO A 311 -22.32 14.09 12.79
N LEU A 312 -22.53 15.39 12.59
CA LEU A 312 -21.95 16.13 11.45
C LEU A 312 -20.41 16.04 11.44
N SER A 313 -19.78 16.06 12.62
CA SER A 313 -18.32 15.96 12.75
C SER A 313 -17.77 14.63 12.24
N TYR A 314 -18.55 13.54 12.31
CA TYR A 314 -18.16 12.24 11.79
C TYR A 314 -18.11 12.25 10.25
N ILE A 315 -19.13 12.84 9.62
CA ILE A 315 -19.21 12.99 8.16
C ILE A 315 -18.04 13.83 7.67
N ILE A 316 -17.85 15.04 8.21
CA ILE A 316 -16.76 15.96 7.83
C ILE A 316 -15.39 15.32 8.05
N GLY A 317 -15.20 14.64 9.18
CA GLY A 317 -13.94 13.98 9.51
C GLY A 317 -13.59 12.84 8.55
N THR A 318 -14.61 12.11 8.07
CA THR A 318 -14.45 10.97 7.15
C THR A 318 -14.28 11.43 5.71
N VAL A 319 -15.14 12.33 5.23
CA VAL A 319 -15.08 12.88 3.85
C VAL A 319 -13.85 13.77 3.67
N GLY A 320 -13.42 14.46 4.73
CA GLY A 320 -12.24 15.32 4.70
C GLY A 320 -12.50 16.72 4.14
N VAL A 321 -13.76 17.15 4.02
CA VAL A 321 -14.14 18.49 3.54
C VAL A 321 -14.97 19.20 4.62
N PRO A 322 -14.67 20.47 4.96
CA PRO A 322 -15.50 21.25 5.88
C PRO A 322 -16.82 21.61 5.17
N LEU A 323 -17.92 21.01 5.62
CA LEU A 323 -19.27 21.22 5.07
C LEU A 323 -20.23 21.66 6.16
N GLU A 324 -21.14 22.58 5.83
CA GLU A 324 -22.20 23.01 6.74
C GLU A 324 -23.38 22.00 6.76
N ALA A 325 -24.16 21.98 7.84
CA ALA A 325 -25.26 21.02 8.01
C ALA A 325 -26.31 21.08 6.87
N ASN A 326 -26.58 22.29 6.36
CA ASN A 326 -27.53 22.50 5.26
C ASN A 326 -27.00 21.95 3.93
N GLU A 327 -25.68 22.06 3.70
CA GLU A 327 -25.03 21.51 2.51
C GLU A 327 -25.09 19.99 2.55
N VAL A 328 -24.72 19.39 3.68
CA VAL A 328 -24.80 17.93 3.88
C VAL A 328 -26.22 17.41 3.69
N THR A 329 -27.23 18.13 4.21
CA THR A 329 -28.64 17.77 4.03
C THR A 329 -29.05 17.80 2.55
N SER A 330 -28.61 18.81 1.80
CA SER A 330 -28.85 18.92 0.36
C SER A 330 -28.19 17.78 -0.44
N LEU A 331 -26.95 17.44 -0.09
CA LEU A 331 -26.20 16.34 -0.70
C LEU A 331 -26.85 14.98 -0.42
N LEU A 332 -27.28 14.72 0.81
CA LEU A 332 -28.00 13.49 1.17
C LEU A 332 -29.33 13.36 0.43
N ASN A 333 -30.05 14.47 0.23
CA ASN A 333 -31.29 14.45 -0.55
C ASN A 333 -31.05 14.05 -2.02
N LYS A 334 -29.93 14.46 -2.63
CA LYS A 334 -29.54 14.00 -3.99
C LYS A 334 -29.32 12.49 -4.06
N MET A 335 -28.91 11.86 -2.96
CA MET A 335 -28.72 10.41 -2.82
C MET A 335 -29.96 9.69 -2.27
N GLN A 336 -31.13 10.35 -2.30
CA GLN A 336 -32.41 9.80 -1.84
C GLN A 336 -32.48 9.54 -0.32
N LEU A 337 -31.56 10.11 0.47
CA LEU A 337 -31.56 10.03 1.93
C LEU A 337 -32.13 11.32 2.53
N HIS A 338 -33.37 11.27 3.02
CA HIS A 338 -33.99 12.45 3.61
C HIS A 338 -33.36 12.76 4.98
N ALA A 339 -32.61 13.86 5.08
CA ALA A 339 -32.02 14.31 6.34
C ALA A 339 -32.75 15.51 6.96
N LYS A 340 -32.82 15.54 8.29
CA LYS A 340 -33.24 16.71 9.08
C LYS A 340 -32.20 17.03 10.14
N GLN A 341 -31.97 18.31 10.38
CA GLN A 341 -31.12 18.73 11.48
C GLN A 341 -31.80 18.47 12.82
N SER A 342 -31.07 17.89 13.76
CA SER A 342 -31.44 17.80 15.16
C SER A 342 -30.42 18.57 15.99
N ILE A 343 -30.92 19.48 16.84
CA ILE A 343 -30.07 20.22 17.77
C ILE A 343 -30.06 19.43 19.08
N SER A 344 -28.91 18.82 19.39
CA SER A 344 -28.70 18.16 20.69
C SER A 344 -28.49 19.19 21.81
N VAL A 345 -28.79 18.80 23.05
CA VAL A 345 -28.68 19.62 24.28
C VAL A 345 -27.24 20.16 24.48
N ASP A 346 -26.24 19.52 23.88
CA ASP A 346 -24.80 19.82 24.05
C ASP A 346 -24.21 20.75 22.96
N LYS A 347 -25.04 21.48 22.20
CA LYS A 347 -24.59 22.35 21.07
C LYS A 347 -23.85 21.61 19.94
N LYS A 348 -23.91 20.27 19.89
CA LYS A 348 -23.37 19.47 18.77
C LYS A 348 -24.46 19.26 17.71
N CYS A 349 -24.11 19.53 16.45
CA CYS A 349 -25.03 19.37 15.33
C CYS A 349 -25.11 17.89 14.90
N ASN A 350 -26.29 17.29 15.05
CA ASN A 350 -26.58 15.94 14.60
C ASN A 350 -27.59 15.99 13.45
N LEU A 351 -27.52 15.01 12.55
CA LEU A 351 -28.47 14.82 11.47
C LEU A 351 -29.29 13.55 11.73
N ILE A 352 -30.61 13.66 11.66
CA ILE A 352 -31.51 12.51 11.61
C ILE A 352 -31.73 12.18 10.14
N VAL A 353 -31.11 11.10 9.69
CA VAL A 353 -31.21 10.58 8.33
C VAL A 353 -32.32 9.54 8.28
N SER A 354 -33.26 9.70 7.35
CA SER A 354 -34.36 8.78 7.12
C SER A 354 -34.06 7.98 5.86
N VAL A 355 -33.71 6.72 6.04
CA VAL A 355 -33.32 5.79 4.99
C VAL A 355 -34.58 5.16 4.38
N PRO A 356 -34.81 5.30 3.07
CA PRO A 356 -35.96 4.69 2.40
C PRO A 356 -35.80 3.17 2.29
N PRO A 357 -36.90 2.41 2.16
CA PRO A 357 -36.87 0.95 2.02
C PRO A 357 -36.15 0.47 0.75
N THR A 358 -35.88 1.36 -0.21
CA THR A 358 -35.07 1.08 -1.41
C THR A 358 -33.57 0.97 -1.10
N ARG A 359 -33.09 1.64 -0.05
CA ARG A 359 -31.67 1.75 0.33
C ARG A 359 -31.31 0.77 1.45
N SER A 360 -31.36 -0.53 1.14
CA SER A 360 -30.99 -1.58 2.09
C SER A 360 -29.49 -1.67 2.39
N ASP A 361 -28.67 -0.94 1.63
CA ASP A 361 -27.22 -0.84 1.76
C ASP A 361 -26.78 0.06 2.92
N VAL A 362 -27.62 1.00 3.36
CA VAL A 362 -27.29 1.94 4.43
C VAL A 362 -27.53 1.29 5.79
N LEU A 363 -26.45 0.80 6.40
CA LEU A 363 -26.46 0.06 7.67
C LEU A 363 -25.68 0.80 8.77
N HIS A 364 -24.79 1.71 8.41
CA HIS A 364 -23.89 2.41 9.32
C HIS A 364 -23.69 3.88 8.90
N PRO A 365 -23.35 4.79 9.84
CA PRO A 365 -23.05 6.19 9.51
C PRO A 365 -21.97 6.42 8.44
N CYS A 366 -21.13 5.43 8.15
CA CYS A 366 -20.15 5.53 7.08
C CYS A 366 -20.80 5.49 5.69
N ASP A 367 -21.90 4.78 5.51
CA ASP A 367 -22.62 4.68 4.23
C ASP A 367 -23.30 6.04 3.92
N VAL A 368 -23.73 6.75 4.97
CA VAL A 368 -24.19 8.14 4.87
C VAL A 368 -23.04 9.06 4.45
N ALA A 369 -21.83 8.87 5.01
CA ALA A 369 -20.66 9.67 4.62
C ALA A 369 -20.19 9.38 3.19
N GLU A 370 -20.30 8.12 2.74
CA GLU A 370 -20.05 7.71 1.35
C GLU A 370 -20.98 8.45 0.39
N ASP A 371 -22.30 8.42 0.64
CA ASP A 371 -23.29 9.13 -0.18
C ASP A 371 -23.05 10.64 -0.22
N VAL A 372 -22.65 11.25 0.90
CA VAL A 372 -22.26 12.66 0.94
C VAL A 372 -21.06 12.92 0.03
N ALA A 373 -20.04 12.06 0.07
CA ALA A 373 -18.87 12.20 -0.76
C ALA A 373 -19.18 12.00 -2.26
N ILE A 374 -20.04 11.04 -2.61
CA ILE A 374 -20.50 10.84 -4.00
C ILE A 374 -21.25 12.09 -4.49
N ALA A 375 -22.22 12.57 -3.72
CA ALA A 375 -22.98 13.77 -4.09
C ALA A 375 -22.15 15.05 -4.13
N TYR A 376 -21.10 15.14 -3.32
CA TYR A 376 -20.13 16.23 -3.36
C TYR A 376 -19.24 16.14 -4.61
N GLY A 377 -18.89 14.92 -5.02
CA GLY A 377 -17.99 14.62 -6.12
C GLY A 377 -16.58 14.32 -5.59
N TYR A 378 -16.10 13.10 -5.79
CA TYR A 378 -14.78 12.68 -5.29
C TYR A 378 -13.63 13.54 -5.83
N ASN A 379 -13.74 13.99 -7.08
CA ASN A 379 -12.73 14.84 -7.73
C ASN A 379 -12.64 16.25 -7.11
N GLU A 380 -13.66 16.68 -6.36
CA GLU A 380 -13.66 17.98 -5.69
C GLU A 380 -13.03 17.91 -4.28
N ILE A 381 -12.75 16.69 -3.78
CA ILE A 381 -12.11 16.49 -2.47
C ILE A 381 -10.60 16.75 -2.61
N PRO A 382 -10.01 17.64 -1.79
CA PRO A 382 -8.60 18.00 -1.93
C PRO A 382 -7.67 16.86 -1.50
N ASP A 383 -6.66 16.57 -2.33
CA ASP A 383 -5.61 15.59 -2.05
C ASP A 383 -4.86 15.89 -0.75
N ARG A 384 -4.65 14.86 0.08
CA ARG A 384 -3.87 14.93 1.33
C ARG A 384 -2.81 13.85 1.37
N LYS A 385 -1.60 14.21 1.83
CA LYS A 385 -0.52 13.22 2.05
C LYS A 385 -0.65 12.59 3.44
N PRO A 386 -0.60 11.26 3.58
CA PRO A 386 -0.59 10.61 4.89
C PRO A 386 0.72 10.92 5.64
N ALA A 387 0.64 10.98 6.97
CA ALA A 387 1.70 11.52 7.81
C ALA A 387 2.98 10.65 7.90
N PHE A 388 2.91 9.33 7.67
CA PHE A 388 4.07 8.46 7.81
C PHE A 388 3.91 7.10 7.11
N VAL A 389 4.93 6.66 6.38
CA VAL A 389 5.04 5.29 5.84
C VAL A 389 6.46 4.78 6.08
N LYS A 390 6.61 3.62 6.73
CA LYS A 390 7.91 2.96 6.93
C LYS A 390 8.01 1.74 6.02
N PRO A 391 9.09 1.59 5.24
CA PRO A 391 9.28 0.40 4.42
C PRO A 391 9.53 -0.84 5.28
N MET A 392 9.09 -2.00 4.79
CA MET A 392 9.39 -3.29 5.41
C MET A 392 10.86 -3.65 5.15
N PRO A 393 11.69 -3.88 6.20
CA PRO A 393 13.14 -4.11 6.02
C PRO A 393 13.48 -5.28 5.08
N LEU A 394 12.68 -6.35 5.09
CA LEU A 394 12.88 -7.48 4.18
C LEU A 394 12.76 -7.09 2.71
N ASN A 395 11.81 -6.22 2.37
CA ASN A 395 11.61 -5.78 0.99
C ASN A 395 12.74 -4.84 0.54
N GLU A 396 13.15 -3.91 1.42
CA GLU A 396 14.28 -3.02 1.15
C GLU A 396 15.57 -3.83 0.91
N TYR A 397 15.85 -4.79 1.79
CA TYR A 397 16.99 -5.67 1.66
C TYR A 397 16.93 -6.56 0.40
N SER A 398 15.75 -7.12 0.08
CA SER A 398 15.55 -7.89 -1.15
C SER A 398 15.86 -7.05 -2.40
N ASN A 399 15.46 -5.77 -2.41
CA ASN A 399 15.73 -4.87 -3.53
C ASN A 399 17.22 -4.54 -3.68
N LEU A 400 17.95 -4.39 -2.57
CA LEU A 400 19.41 -4.21 -2.61
C LEU A 400 20.10 -5.43 -3.21
N LEU A 401 19.70 -6.64 -2.79
CA LEU A 401 20.25 -7.88 -3.36
C LEU A 401 19.93 -8.03 -4.85
N ARG A 402 18.72 -7.68 -5.29
CA ARG A 402 18.37 -7.67 -6.73
C ARG A 402 19.32 -6.80 -7.53
N LEU A 403 19.60 -5.59 -7.05
CA LEU A 403 20.53 -4.67 -7.73
C LEU A 403 21.95 -5.26 -7.83
N GLU A 404 22.48 -5.84 -6.76
CA GLU A 404 23.81 -6.46 -6.76
C GLU A 404 23.93 -7.64 -7.75
N ILE A 405 22.89 -8.46 -7.84
CA ILE A 405 22.87 -9.63 -8.72
C ILE A 405 22.69 -9.21 -10.18
N ALA A 406 21.85 -8.19 -10.43
CA ALA A 406 21.74 -7.56 -11.74
C ALA A 406 23.07 -6.98 -12.21
N MET A 407 23.82 -6.29 -11.33
CA MET A 407 25.17 -5.79 -11.63
C MET A 407 26.18 -6.91 -11.88
N SER A 408 25.92 -8.11 -11.36
CA SER A 408 26.72 -9.32 -11.63
C SER A 408 26.37 -9.99 -12.98
N GLY A 409 25.50 -9.38 -13.78
CA GLY A 409 25.15 -9.82 -15.13
C GLY A 409 24.08 -10.91 -15.20
N TYR A 410 23.27 -11.06 -14.15
CA TYR A 410 22.10 -11.94 -14.14
C TYR A 410 20.83 -11.14 -14.43
N THR A 411 19.88 -11.75 -15.13
CA THR A 411 18.57 -11.15 -15.43
C THR A 411 17.51 -11.67 -14.47
N GLU A 412 16.72 -10.79 -13.88
CA GLU A 412 15.66 -11.21 -12.97
C GLU A 412 14.52 -11.87 -13.74
N VAL A 413 13.98 -12.96 -13.21
CA VAL A 413 12.81 -13.66 -13.74
C VAL A 413 11.70 -13.69 -12.69
N LEU A 414 10.46 -13.78 -13.14
CA LEU A 414 9.28 -13.84 -12.29
C LEU A 414 8.50 -15.11 -12.61
N THR A 415 8.62 -16.11 -11.75
CA THR A 415 7.98 -17.41 -11.96
C THR A 415 6.66 -17.53 -11.19
N TRP A 416 5.80 -18.46 -11.61
CA TRP A 416 4.54 -18.73 -10.93
C TRP A 416 4.79 -19.25 -9.51
N ILE A 417 3.96 -18.81 -8.56
CA ILE A 417 3.98 -19.30 -7.17
C ILE A 417 3.35 -20.70 -7.08
N LEU A 418 2.38 -20.99 -7.93
CA LEU A 418 1.73 -22.30 -8.02
C LEU A 418 2.41 -23.15 -9.08
N CYS A 419 2.58 -24.44 -8.80
CA CYS A 419 3.11 -25.42 -9.72
C CYS A 419 2.38 -26.77 -9.58
N SER A 420 2.65 -27.68 -10.51
CA SER A 420 2.16 -29.06 -10.37
C SER A 420 2.93 -29.79 -9.26
N HIS A 421 2.29 -30.76 -8.61
CA HIS A 421 2.95 -31.57 -7.57
C HIS A 421 4.18 -32.28 -8.14
N LYS A 422 4.04 -32.83 -9.36
CA LYS A 422 5.11 -33.50 -10.11
C LYS A 422 6.33 -32.61 -10.36
N GLU A 423 6.14 -31.34 -10.72
CA GLU A 423 7.25 -30.40 -10.96
C GLU A 423 7.99 -30.03 -9.67
N ASN A 424 7.29 -29.98 -8.55
CA ASN A 424 7.86 -29.58 -7.26
C ASN A 424 8.65 -30.72 -6.59
N PHE A 425 8.32 -31.98 -6.89
CA PHE A 425 8.90 -33.17 -6.28
C PHE A 425 9.58 -34.10 -7.30
N ASP A 426 8.80 -34.91 -8.02
CA ASP A 426 9.29 -35.98 -8.88
C ASP A 426 10.31 -35.50 -9.91
N MET A 427 10.04 -34.38 -10.60
CA MET A 427 10.94 -33.87 -11.65
C MET A 427 12.26 -33.33 -11.12
N LEU A 428 12.32 -32.98 -9.82
CA LEU A 428 13.52 -32.54 -9.11
C LEU A 428 14.19 -33.69 -8.34
N ASN A 429 13.75 -34.94 -8.53
CA ASN A 429 14.20 -36.10 -7.76
C ASN A 429 14.00 -35.97 -6.24
N ARG A 430 13.05 -35.12 -5.81
CA ARG A 430 12.71 -34.94 -4.39
C ARG A 430 11.57 -35.86 -4.00
N LYS A 431 11.63 -36.41 -2.79
CA LYS A 431 10.53 -37.19 -2.22
C LYS A 431 9.59 -36.27 -1.46
N ASP A 432 8.29 -36.40 -1.74
CA ASP A 432 7.27 -35.72 -0.95
C ASP A 432 7.11 -36.43 0.41
N ASP A 433 7.44 -35.72 1.48
CA ASP A 433 7.26 -36.16 2.87
C ASP A 433 5.82 -35.91 3.37
N LYS A 434 4.96 -35.30 2.54
CA LYS A 434 3.60 -34.84 2.86
C LYS A 434 3.54 -33.80 3.98
N SER A 435 4.68 -33.25 4.38
CA SER A 435 4.81 -32.22 5.41
C SER A 435 5.50 -30.95 4.91
N THR A 436 5.95 -30.90 3.65
CA THR A 436 6.68 -29.74 3.12
C THR A 436 5.81 -28.76 2.34
N ALA A 437 4.94 -29.24 1.43
CA ALA A 437 4.21 -28.39 0.48
C ALA A 437 2.74 -28.16 0.88
N ALA A 438 2.24 -26.95 0.63
CA ALA A 438 0.81 -26.64 0.74
C ALA A 438 0.06 -27.06 -0.55
N ILE A 439 -1.00 -27.85 -0.40
CA ILE A 439 -1.80 -28.41 -1.51
C ILE A 439 -3.09 -27.61 -1.68
N ILE A 440 -3.42 -27.25 -2.92
CA ILE A 440 -4.65 -26.54 -3.27
C ILE A 440 -5.83 -27.52 -3.28
N GLY A 441 -6.92 -27.22 -2.56
CA GLY A 441 -8.04 -28.15 -2.40
C GLY A 441 -8.84 -28.46 -3.67
N ASN A 442 -9.11 -27.44 -4.51
CA ASN A 442 -9.85 -27.57 -5.77
C ASN A 442 -9.13 -26.82 -6.89
N PRO A 443 -7.97 -27.31 -7.38
CA PRO A 443 -7.20 -26.62 -8.40
C PRO A 443 -7.95 -26.63 -9.74
N ARG A 444 -7.88 -25.51 -10.46
CA ARG A 444 -8.54 -25.37 -11.78
C ARG A 444 -7.79 -26.12 -12.90
N SER A 445 -6.48 -26.29 -12.75
CA SER A 445 -5.58 -26.98 -13.68
C SER A 445 -4.56 -27.80 -12.89
N SER A 446 -4.02 -28.85 -13.49
CA SER A 446 -2.92 -29.66 -12.93
C SER A 446 -1.64 -28.85 -12.71
N ASP A 447 -1.49 -27.72 -13.40
CA ASP A 447 -0.32 -26.84 -13.24
C ASP A 447 -0.35 -26.05 -11.92
N PHE A 448 -1.45 -26.07 -11.17
CA PHE A 448 -1.68 -25.26 -9.98
C PHE A 448 -2.11 -26.10 -8.76
N GLU A 449 -1.53 -27.28 -8.61
CA GLU A 449 -1.86 -28.24 -7.55
C GLU A 449 -1.23 -27.87 -6.20
N VAL A 450 -0.02 -27.33 -6.20
CA VAL A 450 0.74 -27.01 -4.98
C VAL A 450 1.35 -25.62 -5.04
N VAL A 451 1.64 -25.07 -3.86
CA VAL A 451 2.47 -23.86 -3.73
C VAL A 451 3.94 -24.25 -3.74
N ARG A 452 4.76 -23.55 -4.53
CA ARG A 452 6.20 -23.84 -4.69
C ARG A 452 6.93 -23.87 -3.34
N THR A 453 7.74 -24.90 -3.12
CA THR A 453 8.61 -25.05 -1.94
C THR A 453 10.06 -24.65 -2.22
N SER A 454 10.37 -24.35 -3.49
CA SER A 454 11.68 -23.94 -4.01
C SER A 454 11.46 -23.15 -5.30
N LEU A 455 12.38 -22.24 -5.61
CA LEU A 455 12.35 -21.46 -6.86
C LEU A 455 12.87 -22.27 -8.07
N MET A 456 13.47 -23.43 -7.84
CA MET A 456 14.19 -24.21 -8.86
C MET A 456 13.30 -24.63 -10.03
N ALA A 457 12.12 -25.21 -9.76
CA ALA A 457 11.21 -25.68 -10.80
C ALA A 457 10.77 -24.55 -11.75
N GLY A 458 10.44 -23.38 -11.19
CA GLY A 458 10.07 -22.20 -11.96
C GLY A 458 11.21 -21.72 -12.86
N ILE A 459 12.43 -21.62 -12.29
CA ILE A 459 13.61 -21.16 -13.03
C ILE A 459 14.00 -22.15 -14.14
N LEU A 460 13.96 -23.47 -13.90
CA LEU A 460 14.22 -24.48 -14.92
C LEU A 460 13.18 -24.44 -16.04
N LYS A 461 11.88 -24.23 -15.73
CA LYS A 461 10.86 -24.00 -16.76
C LYS A 461 11.16 -22.76 -17.59
N THR A 462 11.67 -21.69 -16.98
CA THR A 462 12.07 -20.49 -17.73
C THR A 462 13.22 -20.80 -18.70
N VAL A 463 14.22 -21.59 -18.29
CA VAL A 463 15.30 -22.04 -19.18
C VAL A 463 14.75 -22.89 -20.32
N ARG A 464 13.86 -23.84 -20.04
CA ARG A 464 13.21 -24.70 -21.06
C ARG A 464 12.55 -23.88 -22.16
N HIS A 465 11.78 -22.85 -21.79
CA HIS A 465 11.09 -21.98 -22.75
C HIS A 465 12.04 -21.06 -23.53
N ASN A 466 13.26 -20.86 -23.03
CA ASN A 466 14.28 -20.00 -23.64
C ASN A 466 15.52 -20.79 -24.07
N LYS A 467 15.37 -22.10 -24.38
CA LYS A 467 16.51 -22.95 -24.72
C LYS A 467 17.27 -22.50 -25.97
N ASP A 468 16.57 -21.85 -26.90
CA ASP A 468 17.12 -21.29 -28.15
C ASP A 468 17.79 -19.91 -27.96
N HIS A 469 17.71 -19.32 -26.76
CA HIS A 469 18.33 -18.03 -26.47
C HIS A 469 19.87 -18.15 -26.51
N PRO A 470 20.60 -17.12 -26.98
CA PRO A 470 22.05 -17.08 -26.91
C PRO A 470 22.57 -17.41 -25.51
N LYS A 471 23.49 -18.38 -25.46
CA LYS A 471 24.19 -18.78 -24.23
C LYS A 471 25.35 -17.83 -23.93
N PRO A 472 25.75 -17.65 -22.66
CA PRO A 472 25.15 -18.26 -21.47
C PRO A 472 23.86 -17.56 -21.01
N ILE A 473 22.90 -18.34 -20.52
CA ILE A 473 21.70 -17.83 -19.85
C ILE A 473 22.04 -17.69 -18.36
N LYS A 474 21.93 -16.46 -17.85
CA LYS A 474 22.15 -16.10 -16.44
C LYS A 474 20.88 -15.47 -15.90
N ILE A 475 20.14 -16.20 -15.08
CA ILE A 475 18.85 -15.74 -14.54
C ILE A 475 18.79 -15.92 -13.04
N TYR A 476 18.02 -15.07 -12.36
CA TYR A 476 17.81 -15.16 -10.92
C TYR A 476 16.41 -14.72 -10.53
N GLU A 477 15.94 -15.13 -9.36
CA GLU A 477 14.69 -14.67 -8.77
C GLU A 477 14.88 -14.47 -7.26
N VAL A 478 14.35 -13.36 -6.74
CA VAL A 478 14.12 -13.18 -5.30
C VAL A 478 12.63 -13.27 -5.05
N GLY A 479 12.17 -14.34 -4.41
CA GLY A 479 10.75 -14.65 -4.29
C GLY A 479 10.41 -15.47 -3.06
N ASP A 480 9.11 -15.54 -2.74
CA ASP A 480 8.62 -16.38 -1.65
C ASP A 480 8.44 -17.82 -2.09
N ILE A 481 8.76 -18.71 -1.17
CA ILE A 481 8.29 -20.10 -1.14
C ILE A 481 7.41 -20.30 0.09
N VAL A 482 6.55 -21.30 0.05
CA VAL A 482 5.71 -21.67 1.20
C VAL A 482 6.20 -23.00 1.75
N VAL A 483 6.30 -23.07 3.08
CA VAL A 483 6.62 -24.29 3.83
C VAL A 483 5.59 -24.45 4.93
N LEU A 484 5.11 -25.68 5.15
CA LEU A 484 4.21 -25.95 6.28
C LEU A 484 4.95 -25.75 7.61
N ASP A 485 4.26 -25.13 8.57
CA ASP A 485 4.79 -24.79 9.88
C ASP A 485 3.64 -24.73 10.88
N GLU A 486 3.48 -25.81 11.66
CA GLU A 486 2.42 -25.92 12.68
C GLU A 486 2.57 -24.89 13.82
N THR A 487 3.73 -24.24 13.95
CA THR A 487 3.93 -23.17 14.94
C THR A 487 3.27 -21.85 14.52
N LYS A 488 2.83 -21.75 13.26
CA LYS A 488 2.10 -20.59 12.73
C LYS A 488 0.60 -20.82 12.78
N ASP A 489 -0.12 -19.72 12.96
CA ASP A 489 -1.58 -19.65 13.03
C ASP A 489 -2.28 -20.23 11.79
N VAL A 490 -1.72 -20.00 10.60
CA VAL A 490 -2.25 -20.53 9.33
C VAL A 490 -1.70 -21.92 8.97
N GLY A 491 -0.85 -22.51 9.82
CA GLY A 491 -0.21 -23.82 9.58
C GLY A 491 0.88 -23.82 8.49
N ALA A 492 1.26 -22.65 7.99
CA ALA A 492 2.28 -22.46 6.96
C ALA A 492 3.00 -21.12 7.15
N ARG A 493 4.17 -20.98 6.52
CA ARG A 493 4.92 -19.72 6.46
C ARG A 493 5.51 -19.47 5.09
N ASN A 494 5.60 -18.19 4.73
CA ASN A 494 6.42 -17.74 3.63
C ASN A 494 7.88 -17.66 4.08
N ARG A 495 8.79 -18.00 3.18
CA ARG A 495 10.23 -17.83 3.35
C ARG A 495 10.79 -17.19 2.09
N ARG A 496 11.46 -16.04 2.20
CA ARG A 496 12.06 -15.39 1.05
C ARG A 496 13.38 -16.05 0.65
N GLN A 497 13.36 -16.59 -0.57
CA GLN A 497 14.51 -17.22 -1.19
C GLN A 497 15.10 -16.30 -2.24
N LEU A 498 16.42 -16.39 -2.39
CA LEU A 498 17.14 -15.94 -3.56
C LEU A 498 17.62 -17.19 -4.30
N ALA A 499 17.30 -17.30 -5.57
CA ALA A 499 17.81 -18.34 -6.44
C ALA A 499 18.44 -17.76 -7.69
N ALA A 500 19.51 -18.39 -8.18
CA ALA A 500 20.15 -18.02 -9.43
C ALA A 500 20.61 -19.26 -10.20
N LEU A 501 20.59 -19.17 -11.52
CA LEU A 501 20.96 -20.23 -12.43
C LEU A 501 21.87 -19.71 -13.55
N TYR A 502 22.91 -20.48 -13.83
CA TYR A 502 23.76 -20.35 -15.00
C TYR A 502 23.54 -21.57 -15.91
N CYS A 503 23.32 -21.33 -17.20
CA CYS A 503 23.18 -22.38 -18.23
C CYS A 503 24.02 -22.00 -19.45
N GLY A 504 24.89 -22.90 -19.90
CA GLY A 504 25.79 -22.65 -21.02
C GLY A 504 26.50 -23.91 -21.50
N PRO A 505 27.48 -23.78 -22.42
CA PRO A 505 28.21 -24.94 -22.95
C PRO A 505 28.99 -25.71 -21.86
N ASN A 506 29.37 -25.03 -20.79
CA ASN A 506 29.97 -25.62 -19.58
C ASN A 506 29.01 -25.41 -18.40
N SER A 507 29.18 -26.16 -17.31
CA SER A 507 28.30 -26.02 -16.13
C SER A 507 28.40 -24.67 -15.43
N GLY A 508 29.54 -23.99 -15.50
CA GLY A 508 29.76 -22.68 -14.85
C GLY A 508 29.64 -22.74 -13.32
N PHE A 509 30.01 -23.86 -12.70
CA PHE A 509 29.94 -24.06 -11.25
C PHE A 509 30.73 -22.99 -10.49
N GLU A 510 31.90 -22.62 -11.02
CA GLU A 510 32.76 -21.54 -10.51
C GLU A 510 32.09 -20.16 -10.57
N LEU A 511 31.18 -19.92 -11.52
CA LEU A 511 30.46 -18.65 -11.65
C LEU A 511 29.33 -18.54 -10.62
N ILE A 512 28.64 -19.65 -10.34
CA ILE A 512 27.64 -19.69 -9.26
C ILE A 512 28.32 -19.60 -7.90
N HIS A 513 29.45 -20.28 -7.70
CA HIS A 513 30.25 -20.14 -6.49
C HIS A 513 30.71 -18.68 -6.29
N GLY A 514 31.25 -18.05 -7.33
CA GLY A 514 31.62 -16.62 -7.27
C GLY A 514 30.44 -15.69 -7.00
N LEU A 515 29.23 -16.03 -7.46
CA LEU A 515 28.02 -15.29 -7.11
C LEU A 515 27.66 -15.46 -5.62
N VAL A 516 27.79 -16.67 -5.06
CA VAL A 516 27.62 -16.92 -3.62
C VAL A 516 28.60 -16.07 -2.82
N ASP A 517 29.88 -16.09 -3.19
CA ASP A 517 30.92 -15.29 -2.53
C ASP A 517 30.58 -13.80 -2.57
N ARG A 518 30.12 -13.31 -3.73
CA ARG A 518 29.68 -11.92 -3.89
C ARG A 518 28.49 -11.58 -2.99
N ILE A 519 27.48 -12.45 -2.92
CA ILE A 519 26.32 -12.27 -2.03
C ILE A 519 26.77 -12.22 -0.58
N MET A 520 27.72 -13.07 -0.17
CA MET A 520 28.24 -13.05 1.20
C MET A 520 29.04 -11.79 1.50
N GLU A 521 29.89 -11.36 0.56
CA GLU A 521 30.70 -10.15 0.67
C GLU A 521 29.84 -8.90 0.88
N VAL A 522 28.78 -8.71 0.06
CA VAL A 522 27.89 -7.54 0.21
C VAL A 522 27.10 -7.55 1.51
N ASN A 523 26.93 -8.73 2.10
CA ASN A 523 26.33 -8.92 3.43
C ASN A 523 27.35 -8.82 4.58
N GLY A 524 28.62 -8.56 4.28
CA GLY A 524 29.70 -8.49 5.27
C GLY A 524 30.02 -9.83 5.93
N ALA A 525 29.63 -10.95 5.31
CA ALA A 525 29.95 -12.29 5.79
C ALA A 525 31.35 -12.70 5.28
N GLN A 526 32.29 -12.90 6.20
CA GLN A 526 33.65 -13.34 5.88
C GLN A 526 33.70 -14.85 5.68
N PHE A 527 34.52 -15.31 4.72
CA PHE A 527 34.78 -16.73 4.53
C PHE A 527 35.68 -17.24 5.66
N VAL A 528 35.23 -18.28 6.36
CA VAL A 528 35.91 -18.85 7.55
C VAL A 528 36.14 -20.35 7.41
N GLN A 529 36.92 -20.94 8.32
CA GLN A 529 37.08 -22.38 8.37
C GLN A 529 35.79 -23.07 8.85
N PRO A 530 35.51 -24.32 8.41
CA PRO A 530 34.39 -25.08 8.91
C PRO A 530 34.39 -25.19 10.44
N GLY A 531 33.24 -24.90 11.05
CA GLY A 531 33.05 -24.90 12.50
C GLY A 531 33.26 -23.56 13.20
N GLU A 532 33.62 -22.48 12.49
CA GLU A 532 33.67 -21.13 13.07
C GLU A 532 32.31 -20.41 13.04
N ASP A 533 31.98 -19.71 14.13
CA ASP A 533 30.65 -19.08 14.33
C ASP A 533 30.53 -17.66 13.76
N MET A 534 31.64 -17.06 13.29
CA MET A 534 31.72 -15.63 12.93
C MET A 534 31.98 -15.41 11.43
N GLY A 535 31.29 -16.15 10.57
CA GLY A 535 31.39 -16.02 9.11
C GLY A 535 30.49 -17.00 8.36
N TYR A 536 30.83 -17.26 7.10
CA TYR A 536 30.27 -18.34 6.31
C TYR A 536 31.35 -19.31 5.84
N TYR A 537 30.97 -20.57 5.65
CA TYR A 537 31.80 -21.59 5.02
C TYR A 537 30.91 -22.51 4.17
N ILE A 538 31.54 -23.35 3.36
CA ILE A 538 30.86 -24.31 2.50
C ILE A 538 31.27 -25.74 2.88
N GLU A 539 30.30 -26.65 2.85
CA GLU A 539 30.51 -28.09 3.09
C GLU A 539 29.94 -28.89 1.92
N CYS A 540 30.47 -30.09 1.67
CA CYS A 540 29.91 -30.97 0.65
C CYS A 540 28.47 -31.34 1.02
N SER A 541 27.54 -31.20 0.07
CA SER A 541 26.14 -31.60 0.22
C SER A 541 25.85 -32.91 -0.51
N ASP A 542 24.70 -33.52 -0.22
CA ASP A 542 24.22 -34.76 -0.87
C ASP A 542 22.73 -34.63 -1.24
N GLU A 543 22.33 -33.46 -1.74
CA GLU A 543 20.96 -33.22 -2.20
C GLU A 543 20.71 -33.93 -3.55
N PRO A 544 19.51 -34.50 -3.75
CA PRO A 544 19.19 -35.29 -4.95
C PRO A 544 19.09 -34.45 -6.22
N GLU A 545 18.87 -33.13 -6.09
CA GLU A 545 18.77 -32.22 -7.24
C GLU A 545 20.10 -31.90 -7.94
N PHE A 546 21.23 -32.25 -7.34
CA PHE A 546 22.56 -31.92 -7.86
C PHE A 546 23.39 -33.15 -8.21
N LEU A 547 24.40 -32.95 -9.05
CA LEU A 547 25.38 -33.96 -9.41
C LEU A 547 26.29 -34.28 -8.21
N ALA A 548 26.42 -35.57 -7.88
CA ALA A 548 27.26 -36.04 -6.78
C ALA A 548 28.72 -35.56 -6.90
N GLY A 549 29.27 -35.07 -5.79
CA GLY A 549 30.63 -34.49 -5.73
C GLY A 549 30.78 -33.09 -6.35
N ARG A 550 29.69 -32.48 -6.83
CA ARG A 550 29.67 -31.13 -7.44
C ARG A 550 28.56 -30.27 -6.86
N GLN A 551 28.42 -30.31 -5.53
CA GLN A 551 27.42 -29.57 -4.77
C GLN A 551 27.94 -29.22 -3.38
N ALA A 552 27.45 -28.11 -2.81
CA ALA A 552 27.83 -27.65 -1.49
C ALA A 552 26.68 -26.96 -0.74
N CYS A 553 26.60 -27.22 0.57
CA CYS A 553 25.78 -26.46 1.52
C CYS A 553 26.47 -25.15 1.86
N ILE A 554 25.67 -24.09 1.98
CA ILE A 554 26.09 -22.78 2.44
C ILE A 554 25.74 -22.67 3.92
N ILE A 555 26.76 -22.62 4.78
CA ILE A 555 26.60 -22.47 6.22
C ILE A 555 27.00 -21.06 6.63
N TYR A 556 26.09 -20.33 7.29
CA TYR A 556 26.34 -18.99 7.82
C TYR A 556 26.08 -18.98 9.32
N LYS A 557 27.10 -18.64 10.12
CA LYS A 557 27.07 -18.64 11.60
C LYS A 557 26.49 -19.95 12.18
N GLY A 558 27.00 -21.07 11.67
CA GLY A 558 26.57 -22.41 12.09
C GLY A 558 25.18 -22.84 11.64
N LYS A 559 24.47 -22.05 10.80
CA LYS A 559 23.15 -22.41 10.26
C LYS A 559 23.23 -22.64 8.75
N HIS A 560 22.61 -23.72 8.28
CA HIS A 560 22.39 -23.94 6.86
C HIS A 560 21.41 -22.89 6.32
N ILE A 561 21.84 -22.15 5.31
CA ILE A 561 21.03 -21.08 4.71
C ILE A 561 20.70 -21.36 3.23
N GLY A 562 21.38 -22.28 2.57
CA GLY A 562 21.13 -22.58 1.16
C GLY A 562 22.07 -23.65 0.62
N THR A 563 21.88 -24.02 -0.63
CA THR A 563 22.70 -25.03 -1.32
C THR A 563 22.96 -24.57 -2.76
N PHE A 564 24.12 -24.92 -3.31
CA PHE A 564 24.42 -24.70 -4.72
C PHE A 564 25.16 -25.90 -5.32
N GLY A 565 25.00 -26.10 -6.63
CA GLY A 565 25.54 -27.27 -7.30
C GLY A 565 25.32 -27.27 -8.80
N ILE A 566 25.98 -28.21 -9.48
CA ILE A 566 25.64 -28.56 -10.87
C ILE A 566 24.35 -29.36 -10.83
N VAL A 567 23.32 -28.95 -11.58
CA VAL A 567 22.02 -29.63 -11.62
C VAL A 567 22.19 -31.05 -12.17
N HIS A 568 21.53 -32.04 -11.55
CA HIS A 568 21.63 -33.44 -11.97
C HIS A 568 21.15 -33.63 -13.42
N PRO A 569 21.87 -34.39 -14.28
CA PRO A 569 21.50 -34.56 -15.69
C PRO A 569 20.10 -35.12 -15.93
N GLU A 570 19.61 -35.99 -15.05
CA GLU A 570 18.24 -36.52 -15.11
C GLU A 570 17.19 -35.43 -14.95
N ILE A 571 17.44 -34.44 -14.10
CA ILE A 571 16.53 -33.30 -13.89
C ILE A 571 16.53 -32.39 -15.12
N LEU A 572 17.71 -32.11 -15.68
CA LEU A 572 17.80 -31.35 -16.93
C LEU A 572 17.01 -32.06 -18.05
N ASN A 573 17.09 -33.39 -18.15
CA ASN A 573 16.27 -34.17 -19.08
C ASN A 573 14.77 -34.08 -18.77
N ASN A 574 14.36 -34.15 -17.50
CA ASN A 574 12.96 -34.01 -17.08
C ASN A 574 12.38 -32.65 -17.52
N PHE A 575 13.18 -31.59 -17.49
CA PHE A 575 12.80 -30.25 -17.92
C PHE A 575 13.14 -29.94 -19.40
N ASP A 576 13.58 -30.91 -20.20
CA ASP A 576 13.96 -30.72 -21.62
C ASP A 576 15.02 -29.63 -21.84
N ILE A 577 16.06 -29.63 -21.01
CA ILE A 577 17.20 -28.70 -21.06
C ILE A 577 18.44 -29.47 -21.54
N PRO A 578 18.99 -29.17 -22.73
CA PRO A 578 20.11 -29.91 -23.30
C PRO A 578 21.48 -29.53 -22.71
N ASP A 579 21.62 -28.29 -22.22
CA ASP A 579 22.89 -27.73 -21.75
C ASP A 579 23.06 -27.93 -20.24
N PRO A 580 24.30 -28.08 -19.74
CA PRO A 580 24.57 -28.15 -18.31
C PRO A 580 24.21 -26.84 -17.60
N CYS A 581 23.65 -26.98 -16.39
CA CYS A 581 23.28 -25.86 -15.53
C CYS A 581 23.93 -25.96 -14.16
N SER A 582 24.31 -24.81 -13.58
CA SER A 582 24.59 -24.69 -12.15
C SER A 582 23.55 -23.78 -11.50
N TYR A 583 23.16 -24.11 -10.29
CA TYR A 583 22.06 -23.46 -9.56
C TYR A 583 22.46 -23.20 -8.12
N VAL A 584 21.97 -22.09 -7.56
CA VAL A 584 22.03 -21.76 -6.13
C VAL A 584 20.64 -21.35 -5.66
N GLU A 585 20.28 -21.77 -4.45
CA GLU A 585 19.12 -21.24 -3.71
C GLU A 585 19.50 -21.03 -2.24
N LEU A 586 19.16 -19.85 -1.70
CA LEU A 586 19.46 -19.51 -0.31
C LEU A 586 18.40 -18.59 0.33
N ASN A 587 18.14 -18.84 1.61
CA ASN A 587 17.20 -18.10 2.44
C ASN A 587 17.82 -16.76 2.87
N ILE A 588 17.35 -15.68 2.28
CA ILE A 588 17.90 -14.34 2.55
C ILE A 588 17.44 -13.77 3.90
N GLU A 589 16.36 -14.29 4.49
CA GLU A 589 15.90 -13.84 5.81
C GLU A 589 16.91 -14.12 6.92
N SER A 590 17.77 -15.12 6.72
CA SER A 590 18.84 -15.46 7.64
C SER A 590 19.79 -14.29 7.89
N PHE A 591 19.97 -13.38 6.91
CA PHE A 591 20.78 -12.18 7.05
C PHE A 591 20.08 -11.09 7.87
N LEU A 592 18.75 -11.01 7.81
CA LEU A 592 17.94 -10.00 8.51
C LEU A 592 17.74 -10.31 10.00
N SER A 593 17.56 -11.58 10.34
CA SER A 593 17.30 -12.03 11.72
C SER A 593 18.40 -11.59 12.70
N PHE A 594 19.61 -11.36 12.20
CA PHE A 594 20.76 -10.90 12.99
C PHE A 594 21.14 -9.43 12.77
N HIS A 595 20.52 -8.71 11.83
CA HIS A 595 20.65 -7.24 11.74
C HIS A 595 19.97 -6.49 12.91
N ARG A 596 19.26 -7.19 13.82
CA ARG A 596 18.87 -6.63 15.13
C ARG A 596 20.05 -6.41 16.09
N LYS A 597 21.22 -7.01 15.82
CA LYS A 597 22.46 -6.87 16.63
C LYS A 597 23.74 -6.78 15.80
N SER A 598 23.66 -6.59 14.49
CA SER A 598 24.84 -6.20 13.72
C SER A 598 24.96 -4.69 13.86
N SER A 599 26.03 -4.25 14.53
CA SER A 599 26.48 -2.87 14.50
C SER A 599 26.48 -2.42 13.06
N TYR A 600 25.52 -1.58 12.66
CA TYR A 600 25.69 -0.79 11.46
C TYR A 600 26.99 -0.03 11.69
N VAL A 601 28.04 -0.36 10.94
CA VAL A 601 29.04 0.64 10.60
C VAL A 601 28.29 1.59 9.67
N SER A 602 27.52 2.48 10.29
CA SER A 602 27.02 3.66 9.62
C SER A 602 28.27 4.46 9.29
N TYR A 603 28.70 4.45 8.04
CA TYR A 603 29.50 5.54 7.51
C TYR A 603 28.60 6.78 7.50
N ARG A 604 28.47 7.41 8.66
CA ARG A 604 27.69 8.62 8.83
C ARG A 604 28.61 9.77 8.42
N PHE A 605 28.49 10.19 7.16
CA PHE A 605 28.98 11.51 6.78
C PHE A 605 28.06 12.53 7.44
N ILE A 606 28.39 12.94 8.67
CA ILE A 606 27.70 14.03 9.34
C ILE A 606 28.34 15.32 8.84
N PHE A 607 27.70 15.95 7.85
CA PHE A 607 27.97 17.33 7.51
C PHE A 607 27.20 18.21 8.50
N ILE A 608 27.91 18.82 9.45
CA ILE A 608 27.30 19.86 10.29
C ILE A 608 27.40 21.16 9.50
N LEU A 609 26.24 21.59 8.97
CA LEU A 609 26.07 22.88 8.29
C LEU A 609 25.75 23.94 9.33
N GLN A 610 26.44 25.08 9.27
CA GLN A 610 26.09 26.28 10.04
C GLN A 610 25.45 27.31 9.10
N GLN A 611 24.32 27.87 9.51
CA GLN A 611 23.69 29.03 8.88
C GLN A 611 24.19 30.27 9.65
N ASP A 612 25.08 31.07 9.06
CA ASP A 612 25.52 32.33 9.66
C ASP A 612 24.49 33.44 9.37
N THR A 613 23.62 33.76 10.33
CA THR A 613 22.76 34.95 10.26
C THR A 613 23.47 36.15 10.90
N THR A 614 24.30 36.87 10.15
CA THR A 614 24.76 38.20 10.56
C THR A 614 23.81 39.28 10.03
N ALA A 615 22.85 39.70 10.85
CA ALA A 615 22.10 40.93 10.61
C ALA A 615 22.93 42.14 11.07
N THR A 616 23.34 42.99 10.13
CA THR A 616 23.80 44.35 10.44
C THR A 616 23.00 45.34 9.61
N THR A 617 22.10 46.06 10.29
CA THR A 617 21.31 47.16 9.72
C THR A 617 22.17 48.41 9.56
N SER A 618 22.31 48.92 8.33
CA SER A 618 22.44 50.36 8.07
C SER A 618 21.93 50.70 6.66
N HIS A 619 21.02 51.67 6.59
CA HIS A 619 20.33 52.15 5.39
C HIS A 619 21.27 52.66 4.29
N SER A 620 21.07 52.21 3.05
CA SER A 620 20.60 53.00 1.90
C SER A 620 21.00 52.38 0.54
N SER A 621 19.99 52.21 -0.31
CA SER A 621 20.02 52.11 -1.79
C SER A 621 20.91 51.09 -2.52
N SER A 622 20.22 50.35 -3.40
CA SER A 622 20.67 49.72 -4.67
C SER A 622 21.35 48.33 -4.62
N THR A 623 20.57 47.35 -5.08
CA THR A 623 20.96 46.14 -5.84
C THR A 623 22.37 45.57 -5.63
N SER A 624 22.49 44.56 -4.77
CA SER A 624 23.45 43.47 -4.96
C SER A 624 22.88 42.17 -4.39
N LYS A 625 23.08 41.05 -5.11
CA LYS A 625 22.67 39.71 -4.67
C LYS A 625 23.43 39.35 -3.39
N GLU A 626 22.75 39.27 -2.25
CA GLU A 626 23.27 38.57 -1.07
C GLU A 626 23.44 37.08 -1.43
N LYS A 627 24.67 36.60 -1.41
CA LYS A 627 24.98 35.16 -1.40
C LYS A 627 25.18 34.76 0.05
N ASP A 628 24.26 33.96 0.59
CA ASP A 628 24.48 33.21 1.82
C ASP A 628 25.78 32.42 1.72
N ARG A 629 26.76 32.73 2.58
CA ARG A 629 28.04 32.02 2.64
C ARG A 629 27.90 30.85 3.62
N MET A 630 27.79 29.63 3.09
CA MET A 630 27.81 28.38 3.87
C MET A 630 29.23 28.05 4.33
N SER A 631 29.42 27.85 5.64
CA SER A 631 30.66 27.36 6.23
C SER A 631 30.56 25.84 6.47
N VAL A 632 31.31 25.05 5.69
CA VAL A 632 31.30 23.58 5.76
C VAL A 632 32.34 23.08 6.76
N SER A 633 31.92 22.32 7.77
CA SER A 633 32.81 21.57 8.66
C SER A 633 32.74 20.08 8.33
N LEU A 634 33.85 19.51 7.85
CA LEU A 634 33.97 18.09 7.53
C LEU A 634 34.31 17.30 8.80
N MET A 635 33.40 16.45 9.27
CA MET A 635 33.73 15.37 10.19
C MET A 635 33.85 14.08 9.37
N VAL A 636 35.02 13.44 9.42
CA VAL A 636 35.21 12.08 8.89
C VAL A 636 35.53 11.20 10.08
N GLU A 637 34.57 10.36 10.48
CA GLU A 637 34.77 9.34 11.51
C GLU A 637 35.05 7.99 10.86
N PHE A 638 36.14 7.35 11.27
CA PHE A 638 36.37 5.92 11.09
C PHE A 638 36.74 5.34 12.45
N SER A 639 35.79 4.70 13.13
CA SER A 639 36.07 3.93 14.34
C SER A 639 35.12 2.75 14.47
N SER A 640 35.69 1.64 14.94
CA SER A 640 35.03 0.38 15.27
C SER A 640 34.86 0.31 16.79
N GLY A 641 33.62 0.20 17.30
CA GLY A 641 33.38 0.07 18.75
C GLY A 641 31.91 -0.11 19.12
N LYS A 642 31.65 -0.93 20.14
CA LYS A 642 30.33 -1.44 20.60
C LYS A 642 29.53 -0.41 21.44
N PRO A 643 28.18 -0.50 21.52
CA PRO A 643 27.42 0.12 22.60
C PRO A 643 27.20 -0.84 23.77
N THR A 644 27.31 -0.36 25.01
CA THR A 644 26.78 -1.02 26.20
C THR A 644 25.77 -0.08 26.87
N VAL A 645 24.57 -0.59 27.17
CA VAL A 645 23.49 0.14 27.84
C VAL A 645 23.72 0.11 29.35
N GLY A 646 23.62 1.27 29.99
CA GLY A 646 23.50 1.41 31.44
C GLY A 646 22.86 2.75 31.79
N PHE A 647 21.62 2.73 32.30
CA PHE A 647 21.02 3.89 32.94
C PHE A 647 21.66 4.09 34.30
N VAL A 648 22.27 5.25 34.53
CA VAL A 648 22.56 5.75 35.87
C VAL A 648 22.39 7.27 35.88
N ASN A 649 21.45 7.74 36.69
CA ASN A 649 21.23 9.14 36.98
C ASN A 649 22.24 9.54 38.07
N PHE A 650 23.15 10.48 37.81
CA PHE A 650 23.95 11.13 38.86
C PHE A 650 24.15 12.61 38.56
N GLY A 651 23.93 13.43 39.59
CA GLY A 651 23.95 14.88 39.54
C GLY A 651 25.32 15.49 39.25
N TYR A 652 25.24 16.78 38.94
CA TYR A 652 26.34 17.74 38.79
C TYR A 652 27.47 17.56 39.80
N THR A 653 28.68 17.35 39.28
CA THR A 653 29.93 18.01 39.68
C THR A 653 30.98 17.72 38.62
N SER A 654 31.35 18.70 37.79
CA SER A 654 32.47 18.59 36.85
C SER A 654 33.81 18.78 37.58
N PRO A 655 34.79 17.88 37.43
CA PRO A 655 36.16 18.12 37.88
C PRO A 655 36.82 19.13 36.93
N GLN A 656 37.34 20.24 37.46
CA GLN A 656 38.19 21.16 36.70
C GLN A 656 39.55 20.50 36.43
N ASN A 657 39.76 19.94 35.23
CA ASN A 657 41.11 19.74 34.72
C ASN A 657 41.63 21.11 34.26
N SER A 658 42.50 21.73 35.06
CA SER A 658 43.05 23.05 34.75
C SER A 658 44.27 22.94 33.83
N TYR A 659 44.04 23.15 32.53
CA TYR A 659 45.12 23.46 31.59
C TYR A 659 45.88 24.71 32.07
N SER A 660 47.10 24.52 32.58
CA SER A 660 47.83 25.54 33.35
C SER A 660 49.03 26.13 32.59
N SER A 661 49.48 25.50 31.51
CA SER A 661 50.58 25.98 30.67
C SER A 661 50.10 26.32 29.25
N PHE A 662 50.54 27.48 28.74
CA PHE A 662 50.21 27.99 27.42
C PHE A 662 51.47 28.33 26.63
N SER A 663 51.50 27.94 25.35
CA SER A 663 52.55 28.32 24.41
C SER A 663 51.95 28.67 23.04
N LYS A 664 52.65 29.52 22.27
CA LYS A 664 52.23 29.91 20.92
C LYS A 664 53.13 29.28 19.87
N ILE A 665 52.53 28.69 18.84
CA ILE A 665 53.23 28.28 17.62
C ILE A 665 52.92 29.34 16.54
N GLN A 666 53.89 30.19 16.24
CA GLN A 666 53.71 31.35 15.35
C GLN A 666 53.56 30.91 13.88
N LEU A 667 52.55 31.42 13.18
CA LEU A 667 52.41 31.27 11.73
C LEU A 667 53.40 32.17 10.98
N PRO A 668 53.69 31.91 9.69
CA PRO A 668 54.55 32.77 8.90
C PRO A 668 54.05 34.23 8.88
N PRO A 669 54.95 35.23 8.79
CA PRO A 669 54.57 36.64 8.81
C PRO A 669 53.50 36.98 7.76
N GLY A 670 52.46 37.71 8.18
CA GLY A 670 51.35 38.11 7.32
C GLY A 670 50.28 37.02 7.10
N VAL A 671 50.46 35.81 7.63
CA VAL A 671 49.46 34.73 7.55
C VAL A 671 48.54 34.79 8.77
N ARG A 672 47.23 34.76 8.53
CA ARG A 672 46.22 34.64 9.59
C ARG A 672 45.53 33.29 9.56
N GLY A 673 45.14 32.83 10.75
CA GLY A 673 44.60 31.50 10.99
C GLY A 673 45.12 30.91 12.31
N PRO A 674 44.83 29.63 12.59
CA PRO A 674 44.24 28.68 11.66
C PRO A 674 42.70 28.55 11.77
N GLU A 675 42.05 28.32 10.64
CA GLU A 675 40.60 28.08 10.58
C GLU A 675 40.26 26.64 11.01
N SER A 676 41.14 25.67 10.73
CA SER A 676 41.07 24.28 11.19
C SER A 676 42.46 23.70 11.44
N ALA A 677 42.54 22.64 12.25
CA ALA A 677 43.76 21.89 12.51
C ALA A 677 43.52 20.37 12.41
N ALA A 678 44.56 19.61 12.06
CA ALA A 678 44.57 18.15 12.03
C ALA A 678 45.97 17.60 12.35
N PHE A 679 46.04 16.33 12.73
CA PHE A 679 47.27 15.57 12.95
C PHE A 679 47.21 14.29 12.12
N ASP A 680 48.35 13.87 11.60
CA ASP A 680 48.43 12.58 10.91
C ASP A 680 48.54 11.41 11.89
N LEU A 681 48.53 10.18 11.34
CA LEU A 681 48.60 8.94 12.12
C LEU A 681 49.83 8.78 12.98
N LYS A 682 50.93 9.44 12.61
CA LYS A 682 52.19 9.42 13.37
C LYS A 682 52.17 10.48 14.48
N GLY A 683 51.10 11.25 14.58
CA GLY A 683 50.99 12.39 15.48
C GLY A 683 51.83 13.59 15.04
N GLU A 684 52.32 13.62 13.80
CA GLU A 684 53.05 14.78 13.28
C GLU A 684 52.05 15.90 12.94
N GLY A 685 52.52 17.15 13.07
CA GLY A 685 51.69 18.35 12.93
C GLY A 685 51.92 19.36 14.05
N PRO A 686 51.02 20.34 14.24
CA PRO A 686 49.71 20.45 13.59
C PRO A 686 49.81 20.78 12.09
N TYR A 687 48.89 20.21 11.31
CA TYR A 687 48.54 20.68 9.97
C TYR A 687 47.41 21.69 10.13
N VAL A 688 47.57 22.87 9.55
CA VAL A 688 46.65 23.97 9.77
C VAL A 688 46.18 24.58 8.47
N SER A 689 44.88 24.87 8.39
CA SER A 689 44.31 25.62 7.28
C SER A 689 44.37 27.11 7.58
N VAL A 690 44.89 27.89 6.64
CA VAL A 690 45.03 29.34 6.78
C VAL A 690 44.13 30.05 5.78
N ILE A 691 43.84 31.32 6.10
CA ILE A 691 42.87 32.18 5.40
C ILE A 691 43.16 32.30 3.90
N ASP A 692 44.44 32.23 3.53
CA ASP A 692 44.92 32.41 2.17
C ASP A 692 44.84 31.17 1.27
N GLY A 693 44.17 30.10 1.72
CA GLY A 693 43.94 28.90 0.91
C GLY A 693 45.02 27.82 1.03
N ARG A 694 46.07 28.04 1.83
CA ARG A 694 47.11 27.04 2.08
C ARG A 694 46.78 26.15 3.27
N ILE A 695 47.42 24.99 3.27
CA ILE A 695 47.55 24.12 4.41
C ILE A 695 49.03 24.08 4.79
N LEU A 696 49.35 24.43 6.02
CA LEU A 696 50.72 24.47 6.52
C LEU A 696 50.96 23.32 7.49
N LYS A 697 52.12 22.67 7.42
CA LYS A 697 52.57 21.63 8.35
C LYS A 697 53.63 22.22 9.29
N TRP A 698 53.46 22.05 10.59
CA TRP A 698 54.51 22.35 11.56
C TRP A 698 55.60 21.27 11.56
N GLN A 699 56.87 21.68 11.44
CA GLN A 699 58.03 20.77 11.43
C GLN A 699 58.97 20.96 12.63
N GLY A 700 58.46 21.55 13.72
CA GLY A 700 59.24 21.79 14.95
C GLY A 700 59.80 23.21 15.04
N PRO A 701 60.36 23.58 16.21
CA PRO A 701 60.71 24.97 16.55
C PRO A 701 61.85 25.55 15.72
N THR A 702 62.70 24.71 15.11
CA THR A 702 63.83 25.13 14.28
C THR A 702 63.42 25.46 12.84
N VAL A 703 62.44 24.75 12.29
CA VAL A 703 62.00 24.89 10.88
C VAL A 703 60.76 25.75 10.76
N GLY A 704 59.83 25.64 11.71
CA GLY A 704 58.58 26.38 11.68
C GLY A 704 57.48 25.70 10.85
N PHE A 705 56.53 26.50 10.35
CA PHE A 705 55.51 26.05 9.42
C PHE A 705 56.02 26.06 7.98
N VAL A 706 55.82 24.94 7.28
CA VAL A 706 56.07 24.82 5.84
C VAL A 706 54.77 24.60 5.08
N GLU A 707 54.73 24.99 3.81
CA GLU A 707 53.58 24.71 2.96
C GLU A 707 53.46 23.22 2.69
N TYR A 708 52.31 22.64 3.03
CA TYR A 708 52.00 21.23 2.78
C TYR A 708 51.11 21.07 1.54
N ALA A 709 50.02 21.83 1.46
CA ALA A 709 49.09 21.70 0.34
C ALA A 709 48.39 23.02 -0.02
N ARG A 710 47.84 23.06 -1.24
CA ARG A 710 47.06 24.18 -1.79
C ARG A 710 45.73 23.65 -2.33
N THR A 711 44.63 24.36 -2.09
CA THR A 711 43.31 23.90 -2.56
C THR A 711 42.98 24.32 -3.98
N SER A 712 43.43 25.50 -4.43
CA SER A 712 43.13 26.03 -5.76
C SER A 712 44.29 25.86 -6.76
N PRO A 713 44.03 25.33 -7.98
CA PRO A 713 45.02 25.35 -9.06
C PRO A 713 45.23 26.73 -9.69
N LYS A 714 44.30 27.68 -9.46
CA LYS A 714 44.30 29.01 -10.09
C LYS A 714 45.07 30.07 -9.28
N ARG A 715 45.62 29.71 -8.13
CA ARG A 715 46.31 30.65 -7.23
C ARG A 715 47.72 31.00 -7.74
N THR A 716 48.14 32.24 -7.48
CA THR A 716 49.55 32.66 -7.57
C THR A 716 50.02 33.19 -6.21
N LYS A 717 51.32 33.02 -5.89
CA LYS A 717 51.85 33.43 -4.58
C LYS A 717 51.67 34.93 -4.31
N GLN A 718 51.91 35.77 -5.31
CA GLN A 718 51.79 37.23 -5.21
C GLN A 718 50.36 37.70 -4.88
N LEU A 719 49.36 36.97 -5.39
CA LEU A 719 47.96 37.33 -5.21
C LEU A 719 47.37 36.77 -3.91
N CYS A 720 47.76 35.54 -3.55
CA CYS A 720 47.09 34.79 -2.50
C CYS A 720 47.84 34.76 -1.18
N ASP A 721 49.16 34.59 -1.15
CA ASP A 721 49.88 34.33 0.11
C ASP A 721 49.71 35.51 1.09
N GLY A 722 49.20 35.23 2.30
CA GLY A 722 48.94 36.25 3.33
C GLY A 722 47.67 37.09 3.10
N THR A 723 46.90 36.84 2.04
CA THR A 723 45.66 37.60 1.79
C THR A 723 44.60 37.32 2.84
N THR A 724 43.91 38.37 3.27
CA THR A 724 42.71 38.29 4.12
C THR A 724 41.45 38.68 3.38
N ASN A 725 41.55 39.04 2.10
CA ASN A 725 40.42 39.46 1.27
C ASN A 725 39.51 38.26 0.95
N PRO A 726 38.26 38.24 1.44
CA PRO A 726 37.34 37.13 1.19
C PRO A 726 36.93 36.99 -0.28
N ASP A 727 37.03 38.05 -1.09
CA ASP A 727 36.61 38.02 -2.50
C ASP A 727 37.58 37.24 -3.39
N LEU A 728 38.81 37.03 -2.91
CA LEU A 728 39.78 36.17 -3.57
C LEU A 728 39.56 34.67 -3.29
N GLY A 729 38.58 34.31 -2.45
CA GLY A 729 38.26 32.93 -2.10
C GLY A 729 38.07 31.98 -3.29
N PRO A 730 37.34 32.32 -4.36
CA PRO A 730 37.21 31.48 -5.56
C PRO A 730 38.53 31.24 -6.32
N ILE A 731 39.54 32.10 -6.13
CA ILE A 731 40.84 32.03 -6.81
C ILE A 731 41.89 31.38 -5.90
N CYS A 732 41.93 31.76 -4.62
CA CYS A 732 42.94 31.32 -3.66
C CYS A 732 42.53 30.05 -2.89
N GLY A 733 41.22 29.79 -2.80
CA GLY A 733 40.64 28.76 -1.95
C GLY A 733 40.41 29.23 -0.51
N ARG A 734 39.49 28.58 0.20
CA ARG A 734 39.21 28.81 1.62
C ARG A 734 38.97 27.49 2.36
N PRO A 735 40.04 26.77 2.77
CA PRO A 735 39.94 25.51 3.51
C PRO A 735 39.38 25.73 4.93
N LEU A 736 38.12 25.35 5.12
CA LEU A 736 37.41 25.49 6.39
C LEU A 736 37.58 24.26 7.28
N ALA A 737 37.82 23.06 6.75
CA ALA A 737 38.02 21.88 7.57
C ALA A 737 39.07 20.94 7.01
N LEU A 738 39.80 20.30 7.92
CA LEU A 738 40.85 19.32 7.65
C LEU A 738 40.57 18.05 8.44
N SER A 739 40.69 16.89 7.79
CA SER A 739 40.65 15.58 8.46
C SER A 739 41.50 14.55 7.71
N PHE A 740 42.29 13.77 8.42
CA PHE A 740 43.04 12.68 7.82
C PHE A 740 42.20 11.40 7.77
N HIS A 741 42.31 10.67 6.65
CA HIS A 741 41.84 9.30 6.58
C HIS A 741 42.89 8.37 7.20
N LEU A 742 42.55 7.85 8.38
CA LEU A 742 43.46 7.12 9.27
C LEU A 742 44.02 5.80 8.71
N ARG A 743 43.52 5.29 7.59
CA ARG A 743 44.10 4.10 6.94
C ARG A 743 44.97 4.41 5.72
N THR A 744 44.65 5.49 5.00
CA THR A 744 45.34 5.83 3.73
C THR A 744 46.37 6.95 3.91
N GLY A 745 46.26 7.72 5.01
CA GLY A 745 47.12 8.88 5.26
C GLY A 745 46.77 10.10 4.39
N GLU A 746 45.66 10.04 3.65
CA GLU A 746 45.20 11.14 2.81
C GLU A 746 44.52 12.23 3.66
N LEU A 747 44.79 13.48 3.32
CA LEU A 747 44.19 14.64 3.97
C LEU A 747 42.99 15.10 3.15
N TYR A 748 41.80 15.01 3.74
CA TYR A 748 40.57 15.54 3.21
C TYR A 748 40.37 16.98 3.66
N ILE A 749 39.92 17.80 2.73
CA ILE A 749 39.83 19.25 2.87
C ILE A 749 38.43 19.67 2.42
N ALA A 750 37.68 20.34 3.30
CA ALA A 750 36.47 21.05 2.88
C ALA A 750 36.81 22.52 2.65
N ASP A 751 36.65 22.96 1.41
CA ASP A 751 36.88 24.33 0.96
C ASP A 751 35.55 25.02 0.67
N ALA A 752 35.38 26.26 1.15
CA ALA A 752 34.13 27.01 0.99
C ALA A 752 33.75 27.28 -0.48
N TYR A 753 34.73 27.27 -1.39
CA TYR A 753 34.51 27.58 -2.82
C TYR A 753 34.75 26.39 -3.73
N LEU A 754 35.58 25.44 -3.31
CA LEU A 754 36.00 24.29 -4.12
C LEU A 754 35.40 22.97 -3.63
N GLY A 755 34.54 22.98 -2.61
CA GLY A 755 33.85 21.79 -2.13
C GLY A 755 34.79 20.82 -1.40
N LEU A 756 34.62 19.51 -1.62
CA LEU A 756 35.44 18.48 -1.00
C LEU A 756 36.67 18.18 -1.85
N LEU A 757 37.86 18.25 -1.27
CA LEU A 757 39.13 17.91 -1.90
C LEU A 757 39.91 16.89 -1.08
N VAL A 758 40.89 16.25 -1.73
CA VAL A 758 41.82 15.31 -1.11
C VAL A 758 43.25 15.59 -1.57
N VAL A 759 44.22 15.42 -0.66
CA VAL A 759 45.64 15.45 -0.99
C VAL A 759 46.34 14.28 -0.32
N GLY A 760 47.23 13.61 -1.06
CA GLY A 760 47.97 12.46 -0.55
C GLY A 760 48.99 12.85 0.55
N PRO A 761 49.65 11.85 1.17
CA PRO A 761 50.61 12.06 2.27
C PRO A 761 51.83 12.94 1.90
N GLY A 762 52.14 13.07 0.61
CA GLY A 762 53.23 13.91 0.11
C GLY A 762 52.89 15.40 0.00
N GLY A 763 51.64 15.80 0.27
CA GLY A 763 51.18 17.17 0.05
C GLY A 763 51.04 17.52 -1.44
N GLY A 764 50.97 18.83 -1.74
CA GLY A 764 50.86 19.36 -3.10
C GLY A 764 49.49 19.98 -3.41
N LEU A 765 49.10 19.96 -4.69
CA LEU A 765 47.80 20.47 -5.13
C LEU A 765 46.71 19.46 -4.79
N ALA A 766 45.68 19.89 -4.05
CA ALA A 766 44.56 19.04 -3.70
C ALA A 766 43.69 18.74 -4.93
N THR A 767 43.20 17.50 -5.03
CA THR A 767 42.29 17.04 -6.07
C THR A 767 40.85 17.22 -5.60
N GLN A 768 40.03 17.88 -6.41
CA GLN A 768 38.61 18.07 -6.11
C GLN A 768 37.83 16.76 -6.31
N LEU A 769 37.14 16.31 -5.27
CA LEU A 769 36.30 15.10 -5.27
C LEU A 769 34.83 15.42 -5.54
N ALA A 770 34.31 16.50 -4.95
CA ALA A 770 32.91 16.88 -5.10
C ALA A 770 32.71 18.40 -4.95
N THR A 771 31.82 18.98 -5.74
CA THR A 771 31.42 20.40 -5.67
C THR A 771 30.17 20.63 -4.84
N ARG A 772 29.31 19.60 -4.69
CA ARG A 772 28.04 19.64 -3.96
C ARG A 772 27.62 18.25 -3.51
N ALA A 773 26.72 18.19 -2.53
CA ALA A 773 26.03 16.97 -2.11
C ALA A 773 24.57 17.02 -2.57
N GLU A 774 24.04 15.89 -3.05
CA GLU A 774 22.64 15.72 -3.48
C GLU A 774 22.02 14.54 -2.71
N GLY A 775 20.71 14.55 -2.46
CA GLY A 775 19.99 13.48 -1.75
C GLY A 775 18.91 13.99 -0.79
N LEU A 776 18.12 13.07 -0.23
CA LEU A 776 16.95 13.37 0.64
C LEU A 776 17.28 14.21 1.88
N LYS A 777 18.52 14.14 2.38
CA LYS A 777 18.99 14.93 3.53
C LYS A 777 19.90 16.11 3.14
N ALA A 778 20.17 16.33 1.85
CA ALA A 778 20.92 17.49 1.41
C ALA A 778 20.17 18.78 1.78
N ASN A 779 20.88 19.78 2.30
CA ASN A 779 20.30 21.04 2.81
C ASN A 779 19.36 20.89 4.02
N THR A 780 19.39 19.75 4.71
CA THR A 780 18.68 19.56 5.99
C THR A 780 19.67 19.55 7.15
N ALA A 781 19.25 19.99 8.33
CA ALA A 781 20.03 19.94 9.56
C ALA A 781 19.17 19.38 10.70
N GLU A 782 19.78 18.59 11.58
CA GLU A 782 19.16 18.10 12.81
C GLU A 782 19.94 18.71 13.99
N ILE A 783 19.22 19.26 14.97
CA ILE A 783 19.84 19.81 16.18
C ILE A 783 20.17 18.65 17.11
N ILE A 784 21.46 18.41 17.32
CA ILE A 784 21.96 17.34 18.20
C ILE A 784 22.03 17.84 19.66
N MET A 785 22.34 19.12 19.88
CA MET A 785 22.35 19.78 21.18
C MET A 785 22.34 21.30 21.00
N ASP A 786 21.73 22.01 21.94
CA ASP A 786 21.80 23.46 22.06
C ASP A 786 22.91 23.83 23.08
N LEU A 787 23.95 24.53 22.61
CA LEU A 787 25.09 24.95 23.43
C LEU A 787 24.98 26.43 23.77
N PRO A 788 25.31 26.87 25.00
CA PRO A 788 25.28 28.28 25.34
C PRO A 788 26.32 29.05 24.51
N GLY A 789 25.89 29.97 23.65
CA GLY A 789 26.76 30.78 22.79
C GLY A 789 26.73 30.36 21.31
N ASN A 790 27.71 30.83 20.55
CA ASN A 790 27.83 30.54 19.12
C ASN A 790 28.86 29.41 18.90
N PRO A 791 28.41 28.16 18.69
CA PRO A 791 29.31 27.06 18.35
C PRO A 791 29.95 27.28 16.97
N ASN A 792 31.15 26.72 16.78
CA ASN A 792 31.90 26.74 15.55
C ASN A 792 32.25 25.29 15.15
N LYS A 793 33.52 24.92 15.03
CA LYS A 793 33.91 23.56 14.61
C LYS A 793 33.86 22.58 15.77
N ILE A 794 33.42 21.37 15.43
CA ILE A 794 33.55 20.18 16.25
C ILE A 794 34.75 19.35 15.78
N LYS A 795 35.51 18.80 16.72
CA LYS A 795 36.66 17.93 16.47
C LYS A 795 36.66 16.76 17.42
N ARG A 796 37.06 15.59 16.92
CA ARG A 796 37.18 14.39 17.74
C ARG A 796 38.27 14.58 18.81
N ALA A 797 37.94 14.21 20.04
CA ALA A 797 38.86 14.15 21.17
C ALA A 797 39.39 12.71 21.39
N GLY A 798 38.50 11.73 21.30
CA GLY A 798 38.74 10.30 21.52
C GLY A 798 37.74 9.40 20.76
N LEU A 799 37.48 8.19 21.24
CA LEU A 799 36.65 7.23 20.49
C LEU A 799 35.18 7.67 20.40
N ASP A 800 34.64 8.28 21.47
CA ASP A 800 33.21 8.59 21.64
C ASP A 800 32.92 10.04 22.09
N ASP A 801 33.90 10.94 21.96
CA ASP A 801 33.80 12.32 22.43
C ASP A 801 34.48 13.36 21.53
N PHE A 802 34.04 14.61 21.67
CA PHE A 802 34.32 15.70 20.75
C PHE A 802 34.54 17.02 21.49
N TRP A 803 35.44 17.86 20.99
CA TRP A 803 35.54 19.26 21.37
C TRP A 803 34.79 20.14 20.38
N VAL A 804 33.99 21.07 20.90
CA VAL A 804 33.31 22.13 20.15
C VAL A 804 33.92 23.47 20.55
N ALA A 805 34.39 24.24 19.58
CA ALA A 805 34.75 25.64 19.81
C ALA A 805 33.46 26.47 19.93
N VAL A 806 33.28 27.20 21.02
CA VAL A 806 32.08 27.98 21.32
C VAL A 806 32.46 29.40 21.72
N VAL A 807 31.68 30.39 21.30
CA VAL A 807 31.86 31.79 21.71
C VAL A 807 30.63 32.24 22.46
N VAL A 808 30.75 32.38 23.78
CA VAL A 808 29.64 32.81 24.64
C VAL A 808 29.63 34.33 24.72
N THR A 809 28.56 34.97 24.27
CA THR A 809 28.40 36.43 24.34
C THR A 809 27.48 36.81 25.50
N SER A 810 27.97 37.65 26.42
CA SER A 810 27.14 38.21 27.50
C SER A 810 26.74 39.66 27.17
N GLN A 811 25.45 39.97 27.25
CA GLN A 811 24.91 41.32 27.02
C GLN A 811 24.67 42.04 28.38
N GLN A 812 25.70 42.62 29.01
CA GLN A 812 25.61 43.70 30.02
C GLN A 812 27.00 44.08 30.60
N PRO A 813 27.26 45.35 30.99
CA PRO A 813 27.08 46.61 30.28
C PRO A 813 28.15 46.85 29.20
N THR A 814 29.16 45.96 29.10
CA THR A 814 30.14 45.92 28.00
C THR A 814 30.05 44.54 27.35
N PRO A 815 29.84 44.47 26.02
CA PRO A 815 29.77 43.18 25.34
C PRO A 815 31.12 42.46 25.46
N PHE A 816 31.12 41.31 26.12
CA PHE A 816 32.28 40.43 26.27
C PHE A 816 31.99 39.10 25.58
N ALA A 817 32.98 38.59 24.84
CA ALA A 817 32.93 37.30 24.17
C ALA A 817 33.91 36.36 24.86
N SER A 818 33.40 35.29 25.48
CA SER A 818 34.22 34.24 26.11
C SER A 818 34.45 33.12 25.09
N PRO A 819 35.68 32.95 24.55
CA PRO A 819 36.02 31.80 23.75
C PRO A 819 36.19 30.58 24.66
N GLU A 820 35.40 29.54 24.42
CA GLU A 820 35.34 28.32 25.23
C GLU A 820 35.44 27.07 24.35
N GLY A 821 36.12 26.05 24.86
CA GLY A 821 36.06 24.70 24.32
C GLY A 821 35.08 23.91 25.16
N VAL A 822 34.08 23.30 24.54
CA VAL A 822 33.12 22.42 25.20
C VAL A 822 33.33 20.99 24.71
N ARG A 823 33.71 20.09 25.60
CA ARG A 823 33.86 18.66 25.33
C ARG A 823 32.52 17.98 25.55
N ILE A 824 32.06 17.23 24.56
CA ILE A 824 30.78 16.54 24.55
C ILE A 824 30.96 15.06 24.19
N ASP A 825 30.11 14.19 24.71
CA ASP A 825 30.05 12.79 24.27
C ASP A 825 29.15 12.60 23.04
N ALA A 826 29.12 11.37 22.51
CA ALA A 826 28.28 10.98 21.37
C ALA A 826 26.75 11.13 21.60
N PHE A 827 26.30 11.30 22.84
CA PHE A 827 24.90 11.50 23.22
C PHE A 827 24.54 12.98 23.43
N GLY A 828 25.52 13.86 23.33
CA GLY A 828 25.35 15.28 23.57
C GLY A 828 25.37 15.67 25.05
N THR A 829 26.05 14.89 25.89
CA THR A 829 26.32 15.29 27.28
C THR A 829 27.60 16.12 27.33
N VAL A 830 27.58 17.28 28.00
CA VAL A 830 28.80 18.08 28.24
C VAL A 830 29.66 17.41 29.31
N LEU A 831 30.88 17.02 28.91
CA LEU A 831 31.87 16.37 29.77
C LEU A 831 32.80 17.38 30.45
N GLU A 832 33.19 18.44 29.74
CA GLU A 832 34.21 19.39 30.19
C GLU A 832 34.03 20.74 29.46
N THR A 833 34.26 21.86 30.14
CA THR A 833 34.31 23.20 29.50
C THR A 833 35.59 23.92 29.91
N VAL A 834 36.32 24.45 28.94
CA VAL A 834 37.59 25.15 29.13
C VAL A 834 37.50 26.54 28.53
N SER A 835 37.74 27.58 29.33
CA SER A 835 37.79 28.96 28.85
C SER A 835 39.19 29.32 28.34
N PHE A 836 39.25 29.96 27.18
CA PHE A 836 40.47 30.47 26.55
C PHE A 836 40.56 32.00 26.59
N ALA A 837 39.65 32.66 27.30
CA ALA A 837 39.56 34.11 27.41
C ALA A 837 40.87 34.77 27.89
N ALA A 838 41.67 34.08 28.70
CA ALA A 838 42.94 34.62 29.19
C ALA A 838 43.97 34.94 28.08
N GLN A 839 43.96 34.19 26.97
CA GLN A 839 44.94 34.35 25.88
C GLN A 839 44.32 34.84 24.57
N TYR A 840 43.04 34.56 24.36
CA TYR A 840 42.30 34.98 23.18
C TYR A 840 41.42 36.22 23.44
N TYR A 841 41.21 36.63 24.70
CA TYR A 841 40.35 37.75 25.08
C TYR A 841 38.98 37.66 24.38
N ASN A 842 38.51 38.74 23.75
CA ASN A 842 37.28 38.77 22.94
C ASN A 842 37.44 38.16 21.52
N THR A 843 38.56 37.49 21.22
CA THR A 843 38.80 36.90 19.91
C THR A 843 38.09 35.55 19.80
N SER A 844 37.21 35.39 18.81
CA SER A 844 36.53 34.12 18.57
C SER A 844 37.51 33.04 18.14
N ILE A 845 37.35 31.85 18.73
CA ILE A 845 38.08 30.65 18.34
C ILE A 845 37.27 29.86 17.31
N THR A 846 37.96 29.25 16.36
CA THR A 846 37.34 28.49 15.26
C THR A 846 37.48 26.99 15.46
N VAL A 847 38.53 26.53 16.16
CA VAL A 847 38.79 25.10 16.36
C VAL A 847 39.48 24.83 17.69
N VAL A 848 39.10 23.73 18.33
CA VAL A 848 39.79 23.12 19.47
C VAL A 848 40.12 21.70 19.08
N GLN A 849 41.40 21.35 18.94
CA GLN A 849 41.85 20.01 18.57
C GLN A 849 42.68 19.42 19.71
N GLN A 850 42.27 18.27 20.23
CA GLN A 850 43.07 17.52 21.20
C GLN A 850 44.04 16.59 20.49
N GLN A 851 45.30 16.55 20.94
CA GLN A 851 46.29 15.57 20.52
C GLN A 851 47.31 15.34 21.64
N ASN A 852 47.60 14.08 21.98
CA ASN A 852 48.61 13.69 22.98
C ASN A 852 48.49 14.46 24.32
N GLY A 853 47.26 14.64 24.82
CA GLY A 853 46.99 15.32 26.10
C GLY A 853 47.10 16.86 26.06
N LYS A 854 47.24 17.46 24.86
CA LYS A 854 47.33 18.90 24.65
C LYS A 854 46.15 19.40 23.82
N LEU A 855 45.70 20.63 24.07
CA LEU A 855 44.70 21.30 23.26
C LEU A 855 45.36 22.33 22.33
N TYR A 856 45.07 22.20 21.04
CA TYR A 856 45.52 23.10 19.99
C TYR A 856 44.35 23.98 19.55
N ILE A 857 44.49 25.28 19.77
CA ILE A 857 43.43 26.27 19.59
C ILE A 857 43.74 27.13 18.37
N GLY A 858 42.75 27.26 17.49
CA GLY A 858 42.82 28.07 16.28
C GLY A 858 41.81 29.21 16.26
N SER A 859 42.17 30.30 15.60
CA SER A 859 41.26 31.38 15.27
C SER A 859 41.63 31.96 13.91
N ARG A 860 40.62 32.29 13.10
CA ARG A 860 40.81 33.06 11.86
C ARG A 860 41.29 34.50 12.09
N PHE A 861 41.31 35.00 13.32
CA PHE A 861 41.67 36.40 13.60
C PHE A 861 43.10 36.57 14.12
N VAL A 862 43.76 35.48 14.49
CA VAL A 862 45.13 35.48 15.02
C VAL A 862 46.13 34.97 13.98
N ASP A 863 47.41 35.02 14.33
CA ASP A 863 48.54 34.58 13.51
C ASP A 863 49.35 33.46 14.20
N PHE A 864 48.75 32.72 15.12
CA PHE A 864 49.39 31.63 15.86
C PHE A 864 48.42 30.49 16.19
N VAL A 865 48.97 29.30 16.45
CA VAL A 865 48.25 28.20 17.08
C VAL A 865 48.53 28.22 18.58
N GLY A 866 47.49 28.31 19.40
CA GLY A 866 47.62 28.25 20.85
C GLY A 866 47.74 26.80 21.31
N VAL A 867 48.66 26.49 22.20
CA VAL A 867 48.84 25.14 22.74
C VAL A 867 48.71 25.18 24.24
N TYR A 868 47.69 24.51 24.76
CA TYR A 868 47.41 24.34 26.18
C TYR A 868 47.77 22.92 26.61
N GLN A 869 48.45 22.81 27.74
CA GLN A 869 48.92 21.53 28.28
C GLN A 869 48.55 21.43 29.77
N ASN A 870 48.16 20.23 30.20
CA ASN A 870 48.13 19.89 31.62
C ASN A 870 49.55 19.64 32.11
N TYR A 871 49.84 19.98 33.36
CA TYR A 871 51.10 19.60 34.02
C TYR A 871 51.12 18.12 34.36
#